data_AF-A0A9E3Z6T8-F1
#
_entry.id   AF-A0A9E3Z6T8-F1
#
_cell.length_a   1.000
_cell.length_b   1.000
_cell.length_c   1.000
_cell.angle_alpha   90.00
_cell.angle_beta   90.00
_cell.angle_gamma   90.00
#
_symmetry.space_group_name_H-M   'P 1'
#
loop_
_entity.id
_entity.type
_entity.pdbx_description
1 polymer ?
#
loop_
_entity_poly.entity_id
_entity_poly.type
_entity_poly.pdbx_seq_one_letter_code
_entity_poly.pdbx_strand_id
1 'polypeptide(L)'
;MFPTPVTGPRARLAYRVALPLALILWLLPLLGVAVTSARPAGDLAAGNHFGVPSHLAFENYAAVFHDSPIGQYFLNSFKVTIPTVIGAVALSCLTGFAPAVYGFRLNLPVFFLFVVGNFVPFQILMVPVRNLTLNMGLYDTATGLVLFHVAFQTGFCTLFMRNFIKALPFELIESARVEGVSESRIFRFIVLPLMRPAIAALLVLIFTFVWNDYFWATVLAQGRHALPVTAGLYALNGQWVAAWQLVSAGSIVAALPPVAMFFLMQRHFIAGLTLGATKACPRRHRDRGRGVGLHFGWSGGHRMLVEELPNGRRQVQFGAVLAAGEVVLDPGGATAAPGDLIAAFGDRGRNGLANAFQAAFRRRVRFPAPGRPRPVHDNVWEAVCFDHRLDVLKDLADRAARMGAERFVLDDGWFGRRDDDTSGLGDWGVDRRKYPEGLSPLIDHVEACGMTFGLWVEPEMVSRDSDLARSHPDWIIMPDGLVPVTGRGQHVLDLAKPEVGDAIFDRLDALLAEYRIDYLKWDMNRDVVHDARPTARTLALCALLDRLRGAHPSVEIASCASGGPRIDAGILRRTHRVWLSDSDDAHERWRMQRTASQFLPPGIVGSHVGPRRSHTSGRVLPMAFRAAVAVTGHMGFEMDIRELTEEEGTMLARYTTFYKEHRAWMHAGTQHRLATHPDCAATVFVSQDGARFLAFAATTASPLNETVPPLRLAGLEPDARYRLRLLNADEVSPRATRHFPSPLLEPGGLAFSGQALMTAGIVLPFAFPDAMWLVEGQAP
;
A
#
# COMPACT_ATOMS: atom_id res chain seq x y z
N MET A 1 12.96 13.34 6.57
CA MET A 1 12.94 13.83 7.96
C MET A 1 12.18 15.15 7.97
N PHE A 2 10.92 15.17 8.41
CA PHE A 2 10.16 16.41 8.48
C PHE A 2 10.61 17.21 9.71
N PRO A 3 10.72 18.55 9.64
CA PRO A 3 11.08 19.34 10.80
C PRO A 3 10.06 19.11 11.91
N THR A 4 10.55 18.72 13.09
CA THR A 4 9.71 18.60 14.28
C THR A 4 9.18 19.99 14.64
N PRO A 5 7.89 20.13 15.00
CA PRO A 5 7.36 21.41 15.42
C PRO A 5 8.14 21.90 16.64
N VAL A 6 8.64 23.13 16.58
CA VAL A 6 9.37 23.76 17.69
C VAL A 6 8.37 24.03 18.82
N THR A 7 8.33 23.15 19.83
CA THR A 7 7.33 23.14 20.90
C THR A 7 7.64 24.16 22.01
N GLY A 8 8.89 24.55 22.20
CA GLY A 8 9.31 25.50 23.24
C GLY A 8 9.18 26.98 22.82
N PRO A 9 8.67 27.87 23.69
CA PRO A 9 8.51 29.31 23.37
C PRO A 9 9.85 30.01 23.07
N ARG A 10 10.93 29.66 23.79
CA ARG A 10 12.29 30.20 23.54
C ARG A 10 12.87 29.73 22.20
N ALA A 11 12.70 28.45 21.87
CA ALA A 11 13.18 27.90 20.61
C ALA A 11 12.42 28.49 19.40
N ARG A 12 11.13 28.81 19.57
CA ARG A 12 10.33 29.49 18.53
C ARG A 12 10.79 30.92 18.28
N LEU A 13 11.12 31.65 19.35
CA LEU A 13 11.69 33.00 19.23
C LEU A 13 13.07 32.95 18.57
N ALA A 14 13.94 32.04 19.01
CA ALA A 14 15.26 31.84 18.43
C ALA A 14 15.17 31.54 16.92
N TYR A 15 14.27 30.65 16.50
CA TYR A 15 14.06 30.36 15.07
C TYR A 15 13.55 31.57 14.28
N ARG A 16 12.59 32.33 14.83
CA ARG A 16 12.04 33.55 14.20
C ARG A 16 13.08 34.66 14.02
N VAL A 17 14.11 34.71 14.85
CA VAL A 17 15.21 35.69 14.75
C VAL A 17 16.36 35.16 13.89
N ALA A 18 16.76 33.90 14.09
CA ALA A 18 17.88 33.29 13.39
C ALA A 18 17.63 33.17 11.89
N LEU A 19 16.39 32.89 11.44
CA LEU A 19 16.09 32.71 10.03
C LEU A 19 16.25 34.02 9.22
N PRO A 20 15.66 35.16 9.60
CA PRO A 20 15.93 36.44 8.93
C PRO A 20 17.40 36.86 8.98
N LEU A 21 18.08 36.64 10.12
CA LEU A 21 19.50 36.99 10.26
C LEU A 21 20.37 36.15 9.32
N ALA A 22 20.13 34.84 9.26
CA ALA A 22 20.82 33.94 8.34
C ALA A 22 20.54 34.34 6.89
N LEU A 23 19.30 34.70 6.55
CA LEU A 23 18.92 35.18 5.21
C LEU A 23 19.67 36.46 4.83
N ILE A 24 19.72 37.45 5.73
CA ILE A 24 20.45 38.71 5.51
C ILE A 24 21.94 38.41 5.30
N LEU A 25 22.54 37.58 6.15
CA LEU A 25 23.94 37.20 6.04
C LEU A 25 24.24 36.48 4.71
N TRP A 26 23.34 35.61 4.25
CA TRP A 26 23.47 34.88 2.98
C TRP A 26 23.31 35.78 1.75
N LEU A 27 22.45 36.79 1.83
CA LEU A 27 22.20 37.72 0.73
C LEU A 27 23.25 38.84 0.64
N LEU A 28 24.00 39.10 1.72
CA LEU A 28 24.95 40.22 1.80
C LEU A 28 26.00 40.23 0.67
N PRO A 29 26.64 39.12 0.29
CA PRO A 29 27.57 39.10 -0.85
C PRO A 29 26.89 39.41 -2.18
N LEU A 30 25.68 38.90 -2.41
CA LEU A 30 24.90 39.15 -3.62
C LEU A 30 24.47 40.62 -3.72
N LEU A 31 24.05 41.20 -2.60
CA LEU A 31 23.74 42.63 -2.50
C LEU A 31 24.99 43.48 -2.75
N GLY A 32 26.17 43.06 -2.28
CA GLY A 32 27.43 43.73 -2.57
C GLY A 32 27.76 43.77 -4.07
N VAL A 33 27.59 42.63 -4.76
CA VAL A 33 27.76 42.57 -6.23
C VAL A 33 26.70 43.41 -6.95
N ALA A 34 25.45 43.38 -6.48
CA ALA A 34 24.36 44.21 -7.01
C ALA A 34 24.66 45.71 -6.89
N VAL A 35 25.11 46.17 -5.73
CA VAL A 35 25.49 47.58 -5.53
C VAL A 35 26.71 47.94 -6.39
N THR A 36 27.70 47.06 -6.50
CA THR A 36 28.89 47.29 -7.33
C THR A 36 28.56 47.38 -8.82
N SER A 37 27.60 46.60 -9.29
CA SER A 37 27.15 46.63 -10.69
C SER A 37 26.50 47.95 -11.10
N ALA A 38 25.87 48.65 -10.16
CA ALA A 38 25.19 49.93 -10.39
C ALA A 38 26.06 51.12 -9.96
N ARG A 39 27.36 50.90 -9.72
CA ARG A 39 28.31 51.94 -9.31
C ARG A 39 29.09 52.48 -10.51
N PRO A 40 29.34 53.80 -10.61
CA PRO A 40 30.20 54.37 -11.64
C PRO A 40 31.66 53.92 -11.49
N ALA A 41 32.37 53.77 -12.61
CA ALA A 41 33.79 53.37 -12.59
C ALA A 41 34.68 54.34 -11.80
N GLY A 42 34.36 55.64 -11.83
CA GLY A 42 35.11 56.68 -11.12
C GLY A 42 35.08 56.53 -9.60
N ASP A 43 33.97 56.05 -9.03
CA ASP A 43 33.85 55.80 -7.59
C ASP A 43 34.77 54.65 -7.14
N LEU A 44 34.88 53.60 -7.96
CA LEU A 44 35.74 52.46 -7.67
C LEU A 44 37.22 52.82 -7.80
N ALA A 45 37.57 53.64 -8.79
CA ALA A 45 38.93 54.17 -8.97
C ALA A 45 39.34 55.10 -7.82
N ALA A 46 38.38 55.81 -7.20
CA ALA A 46 38.58 56.66 -6.04
C ALA A 46 38.59 55.90 -4.69
N GLY A 47 38.49 54.56 -4.70
CA GLY A 47 38.52 53.73 -3.49
C GLY A 47 37.17 53.60 -2.76
N ASN A 48 36.06 54.11 -3.32
CA ASN A 48 34.71 53.97 -2.75
C ASN A 48 34.12 52.60 -3.11
N HIS A 49 34.56 51.55 -2.42
CA HIS A 49 34.10 50.17 -2.67
C HIS A 49 32.75 49.86 -1.99
N PHE A 50 32.53 50.35 -0.76
CA PHE A 50 31.35 50.00 0.07
C PHE A 50 30.51 51.20 0.53
N GLY A 51 30.87 52.43 0.17
CA GLY A 51 30.11 53.65 0.52
C GLY A 51 28.92 53.90 -0.43
N VAL A 52 28.20 55.00 -0.23
CA VAL A 52 27.09 55.37 -1.12
C VAL A 52 27.64 55.72 -2.52
N PRO A 53 27.08 55.19 -3.62
CA PRO A 53 27.46 55.58 -4.98
C PRO A 53 27.15 57.05 -5.26
N SER A 54 27.97 57.71 -6.08
CA SER A 54 27.74 59.10 -6.52
C SER A 54 26.46 59.23 -7.35
N HIS A 55 26.13 58.21 -8.15
CA HIS A 55 24.83 58.00 -8.78
C HIS A 55 24.65 56.51 -9.12
N LEU A 56 23.42 56.09 -9.46
CA LEU A 56 23.14 54.72 -9.91
C LEU A 56 23.42 54.59 -11.42
N ALA A 57 24.53 53.96 -11.77
CA ALA A 57 25.00 53.77 -13.13
C ALA A 57 24.42 52.49 -13.76
N PHE A 58 23.15 52.50 -14.15
CA PHE A 58 22.51 51.36 -14.83
C PHE A 58 23.04 51.15 -16.26
N GLU A 59 23.71 52.14 -16.84
CA GLU A 59 24.39 52.07 -18.13
C GLU A 59 25.46 50.97 -18.17
N ASN A 60 26.02 50.56 -17.03
CA ASN A 60 26.95 49.44 -16.93
C ASN A 60 26.36 48.13 -17.51
N TYR A 61 25.04 47.94 -17.42
CA TYR A 61 24.36 46.78 -17.98
C TYR A 61 24.24 46.82 -19.50
N ALA A 62 24.24 48.00 -20.11
CA ALA A 62 24.32 48.14 -21.58
C ALA A 62 25.79 48.06 -22.03
N ALA A 63 26.69 48.75 -21.32
CA ALA A 63 28.11 48.78 -21.58
C ALA A 63 28.74 47.38 -21.60
N VAL A 64 28.32 46.46 -20.72
CA VAL A 64 28.85 45.09 -20.73
C VAL A 64 28.59 44.36 -22.06
N PHE A 65 27.51 44.67 -22.79
CA PHE A 65 27.21 44.05 -24.09
C PHE A 65 27.85 44.77 -25.28
N HIS A 66 28.13 46.06 -25.16
CA HIS A 66 28.76 46.86 -26.21
C HIS A 66 30.29 46.79 -26.14
N ASP A 67 30.84 46.89 -24.94
CA ASP A 67 32.28 47.03 -24.69
C ASP A 67 32.94 45.67 -24.41
N SER A 68 32.19 44.57 -24.50
CA SER A 68 32.72 43.24 -24.25
C SER A 68 32.06 42.14 -25.09
N PRO A 69 32.74 41.00 -25.33
CA PRO A 69 32.19 39.87 -26.07
C PRO A 69 31.19 39.03 -25.26
N ILE A 70 30.65 39.53 -24.13
CA ILE A 70 29.79 38.75 -23.22
C ILE A 70 28.57 38.14 -23.94
N GLY A 71 27.98 38.83 -24.92
CA GLY A 71 26.86 38.31 -25.71
C GLY A 71 27.22 37.03 -26.47
N GLN A 72 28.43 36.95 -27.00
CA GLN A 72 28.94 35.73 -27.63
C GLN A 72 29.13 34.60 -26.60
N TYR A 73 29.63 34.92 -25.41
CA TYR A 73 29.81 33.94 -24.34
C TYR A 73 28.47 33.40 -23.81
N PHE A 74 27.42 34.22 -23.75
CA PHE A 74 26.05 33.76 -23.47
C PHE A 74 25.57 32.76 -24.52
N LEU A 75 25.75 33.09 -25.79
CA LEU A 75 25.35 32.20 -26.87
C LEU A 75 26.11 30.86 -26.80
N ASN A 76 27.40 30.89 -26.48
CA ASN A 76 28.21 29.69 -26.26
C ASN A 76 27.70 28.89 -25.06
N SER A 77 27.37 29.54 -23.93
CA SER A 77 26.79 28.88 -22.77
C SER A 77 25.48 28.18 -23.10
N PHE A 78 24.59 28.77 -23.90
CA PHE A 78 23.38 28.09 -24.35
C PHE A 78 23.68 26.92 -25.29
N LYS A 79 24.61 27.10 -26.24
CA LYS A 79 25.07 26.04 -27.16
C LYS A 79 25.67 24.85 -26.42
N VAL A 80 26.31 25.07 -25.26
CA VAL A 80 26.87 23.98 -24.45
C VAL A 80 25.84 23.41 -23.48
N THR A 81 25.14 24.26 -22.73
CA THR A 81 24.27 23.84 -21.63
C THR A 81 23.02 23.09 -22.12
N ILE A 82 22.32 23.61 -23.13
CA ILE A 82 21.05 23.02 -23.57
C ILE A 82 21.23 21.59 -24.11
N PRO A 83 22.16 21.34 -25.07
CA PRO A 83 22.37 19.98 -25.57
C PRO A 83 22.90 19.04 -24.49
N THR A 84 23.73 19.54 -23.58
CA THR A 84 24.26 18.75 -22.46
C THR A 84 23.14 18.27 -21.54
N VAL A 85 22.27 19.19 -21.12
CA VAL A 85 21.13 18.88 -20.24
C VAL A 85 20.21 17.86 -20.89
N ILE A 86 19.88 18.04 -22.17
CA ILE A 86 19.04 17.10 -22.93
C ILE A 86 19.71 15.72 -23.00
N GLY A 87 20.99 15.66 -23.38
CA GLY A 87 21.74 14.41 -23.53
C GLY A 87 21.89 13.65 -22.21
N ALA A 88 22.32 14.34 -21.15
CA ALA A 88 22.53 13.72 -19.84
C ALA A 88 21.21 13.22 -19.22
N VAL A 89 20.13 13.99 -19.33
CA VAL A 89 18.81 13.58 -18.81
C VAL A 89 18.22 12.42 -19.63
N ALA A 90 18.30 12.47 -20.96
CA ALA A 90 17.80 11.39 -21.80
C ALA A 90 18.52 10.07 -21.52
N LEU A 91 19.86 10.10 -21.48
CA LEU A 91 20.67 8.92 -21.18
C LEU A 91 20.39 8.41 -19.77
N SER A 92 20.37 9.28 -18.77
CA SER A 92 20.14 8.87 -17.38
C SER A 92 18.74 8.33 -17.09
N CYS A 93 17.71 8.78 -17.82
CA CYS A 93 16.39 8.16 -17.71
C CYS A 93 16.41 6.71 -18.21
N LEU A 94 17.12 6.44 -19.30
CA LEU A 94 17.27 5.09 -19.87
C LEU A 94 18.15 4.20 -18.97
N THR A 95 19.34 4.68 -18.61
CA THR A 95 20.31 3.94 -17.78
C THR A 95 19.88 3.86 -16.32
N GLY A 96 18.99 4.73 -15.84
CA GLY A 96 18.37 4.64 -14.53
C GLY A 96 17.22 3.64 -14.49
N PHE A 97 16.44 3.53 -15.57
CA PHE A 97 15.31 2.61 -15.68
C PHE A 97 15.75 1.15 -15.67
N ALA A 98 16.71 0.77 -16.52
CA ALA A 98 17.05 -0.65 -16.66
C ALA A 98 17.58 -1.30 -15.35
N PRO A 99 18.52 -0.69 -14.60
CA PRO A 99 19.00 -1.19 -13.32
C PRO A 99 17.98 -1.08 -12.17
N ALA A 100 16.99 -0.19 -12.30
CA ALA A 100 15.92 -0.04 -11.31
C ALA A 100 14.87 -1.15 -11.45
N VAL A 101 14.56 -1.53 -12.69
CA VAL A 101 13.39 -2.35 -13.01
C VAL A 101 13.74 -3.81 -13.34
N TYR A 102 14.89 -4.09 -13.94
CA TYR A 102 15.24 -5.46 -14.35
C TYR A 102 16.19 -6.16 -13.38
N GLY A 103 15.83 -7.37 -12.97
CA GLY A 103 16.72 -8.28 -12.23
C GLY A 103 17.55 -9.14 -13.18
N PHE A 104 18.72 -8.67 -13.61
CA PHE A 104 19.68 -9.49 -14.38
C PHE A 104 21.04 -9.59 -13.66
N ARG A 105 21.80 -10.66 -13.92
CA ARG A 105 23.05 -10.99 -13.20
C ARG A 105 24.08 -9.86 -13.19
N LEU A 106 24.13 -9.06 -14.26
CA LEU A 106 25.06 -7.94 -14.40
C LEU A 106 24.48 -6.59 -13.96
N ASN A 107 23.27 -6.53 -13.39
CA ASN A 107 22.62 -5.28 -13.00
C ASN A 107 23.51 -4.46 -12.05
N LEU A 108 23.99 -5.09 -10.97
CA LEU A 108 24.79 -4.41 -9.96
C LEU A 108 26.17 -3.95 -10.50
N PRO A 109 26.95 -4.79 -11.23
CA PRO A 109 28.16 -4.34 -11.92
C PRO A 109 27.95 -3.18 -12.90
N VAL A 110 26.91 -3.24 -13.74
CA VAL A 110 26.60 -2.18 -14.71
C VAL A 110 26.24 -0.88 -13.99
N PHE A 111 25.48 -0.95 -12.90
CA PHE A 111 25.18 0.21 -12.08
C PHE A 111 26.44 0.79 -11.41
N PHE A 112 27.32 -0.05 -10.87
CA PHE A 112 28.57 0.40 -10.28
C PHE A 112 29.48 1.08 -11.31
N LEU A 113 29.50 0.63 -12.56
CA LEU A 113 30.25 1.29 -13.64
C LEU A 113 29.87 2.79 -13.79
N PHE A 114 28.58 3.11 -13.74
CA PHE A 114 28.10 4.49 -13.80
C PHE A 114 28.41 5.30 -12.53
N VAL A 115 28.46 4.64 -11.36
CA VAL A 115 28.62 5.31 -10.07
C VAL A 115 30.10 5.58 -9.75
N VAL A 116 31.00 4.62 -10.03
CA VAL A 116 32.43 4.70 -9.67
C VAL A 116 33.11 5.93 -10.26
N GLY A 117 32.74 6.33 -11.47
CA GLY A 117 33.30 7.54 -12.11
C GLY A 117 33.08 8.83 -11.31
N ASN A 118 32.05 8.91 -10.46
CA ASN A 118 31.79 10.09 -9.63
C ASN A 118 32.74 10.22 -8.44
N PHE A 119 33.45 9.14 -8.07
CA PHE A 119 34.41 9.16 -6.96
C PHE A 119 35.82 9.57 -7.39
N VAL A 120 36.06 9.66 -8.71
CA VAL A 120 37.35 10.13 -9.24
C VAL A 120 37.40 11.65 -9.13
N PRO A 121 38.39 12.24 -8.41
CA PRO A 121 38.58 13.67 -8.40
C PRO A 121 38.77 14.19 -9.83
N PHE A 122 37.89 15.09 -10.27
CA PHE A 122 37.85 15.55 -11.65
C PHE A 122 39.14 16.24 -12.10
N GLN A 123 39.93 16.79 -11.17
CA GLN A 123 41.23 17.39 -11.43
C GLN A 123 42.23 16.38 -12.03
N ILE A 124 42.15 15.10 -11.65
CA ILE A 124 43.03 14.04 -12.17
C ILE A 124 42.71 13.77 -13.66
N LEU A 125 41.45 13.97 -14.06
CA LEU A 125 41.00 13.75 -15.43
C LEU A 125 41.43 14.88 -16.38
N MET A 126 41.93 16.01 -15.85
CA MET A 126 42.25 17.21 -16.63
C MET A 126 43.16 16.93 -17.83
N VAL A 127 44.34 16.35 -17.59
CA VAL A 127 45.33 16.09 -18.65
C VAL A 127 44.86 15.00 -19.62
N PRO A 128 44.35 13.83 -19.16
CA PRO A 128 43.84 12.81 -20.07
C PRO A 128 42.69 13.29 -20.96
N VAL A 129 41.70 13.99 -20.39
CA VAL A 129 40.53 14.48 -21.14
C VAL A 129 40.96 15.54 -22.16
N ARG A 130 41.84 16.47 -21.78
CA ARG A 130 42.38 17.46 -22.73
C ARG A 130 43.08 16.77 -23.91
N ASN A 131 43.99 15.83 -23.63
CA ASN A 131 44.71 15.11 -24.68
C ASN A 131 43.75 14.29 -25.57
N LEU A 132 42.71 13.69 -24.99
CA LEU A 132 41.66 13.01 -25.75
C LEU A 132 40.95 13.96 -26.71
N THR A 133 40.52 15.13 -26.24
CA THR A 133 39.84 16.12 -27.09
C THR A 133 40.74 16.66 -28.21
N LEU A 134 42.04 16.83 -27.95
CA LEU A 134 43.03 17.20 -28.97
C LEU A 134 43.15 16.12 -30.05
N ASN A 135 43.31 14.85 -29.65
CA ASN A 135 43.45 13.72 -30.57
C ASN A 135 42.20 13.50 -31.43
N MET A 136 41.01 13.83 -30.89
CA MET A 136 39.74 13.71 -31.61
C MET A 136 39.38 14.96 -32.44
N GLY A 137 40.20 16.01 -32.43
CA GLY A 137 39.90 17.27 -33.12
C GLY A 137 38.71 18.04 -32.52
N LEU A 138 38.39 17.79 -31.24
CA LEU A 138 37.27 18.41 -30.52
C LEU A 138 37.71 19.48 -29.51
N TYR A 139 39.01 19.68 -29.34
CA TYR A 139 39.56 20.74 -28.48
C TYR A 139 39.18 22.13 -28.99
N ASP A 140 38.89 23.05 -28.09
CA ASP A 140 38.46 24.42 -28.38
C ASP A 140 37.17 24.50 -29.23
N THR A 141 36.24 23.57 -28.98
CA THR A 141 34.93 23.53 -29.62
C THR A 141 33.80 23.40 -28.59
N ALA A 142 32.64 24.00 -28.90
CA ALA A 142 31.43 23.80 -28.09
C ALA A 142 30.99 22.33 -28.07
N THR A 143 31.16 21.60 -29.18
CA THR A 143 30.83 20.17 -29.29
C THR A 143 31.66 19.31 -28.33
N GLY A 144 32.96 19.61 -28.21
CA GLY A 144 33.84 18.93 -27.26
C GLY A 144 33.36 19.12 -25.81
N LEU A 145 32.98 20.36 -25.45
CA LEU A 145 32.40 20.65 -24.14
C LEU A 145 31.07 19.92 -23.90
N VAL A 146 30.18 19.86 -24.89
CA VAL A 146 28.90 19.15 -24.78
C VAL A 146 29.12 17.66 -24.51
N LEU A 147 29.92 16.99 -25.35
CA LEU A 147 30.17 15.55 -25.22
C LEU A 147 30.82 15.21 -23.88
N PHE A 148 31.79 16.02 -23.45
CA PHE A 148 32.42 15.86 -22.15
C PHE A 148 31.40 15.95 -21.01
N HIS A 149 30.59 17.02 -20.96
CA HIS A 149 29.64 17.19 -19.88
C HIS A 149 28.52 16.15 -19.88
N VAL A 150 28.05 15.70 -21.05
CA VAL A 150 27.09 14.59 -21.13
C VAL A 150 27.68 13.34 -20.50
N ALA A 151 28.90 12.95 -20.88
CA ALA A 151 29.55 11.77 -20.33
C ALA A 151 29.82 11.91 -18.82
N PHE A 152 30.34 13.07 -18.40
CA PHE A 152 30.70 13.34 -17.01
C PHE A 152 29.48 13.34 -16.08
N GLN A 153 28.36 13.94 -16.51
CA GLN A 153 27.15 14.05 -15.69
C GLN A 153 26.30 12.77 -15.69
N THR A 154 26.42 11.90 -16.70
CA THR A 154 25.58 10.70 -16.83
C THR A 154 25.68 9.78 -15.62
N GLY A 155 26.84 9.64 -14.99
CA GLY A 155 27.02 8.81 -13.80
C GLY A 155 26.13 9.24 -12.62
N PHE A 156 26.29 10.49 -12.17
CA PHE A 156 25.46 11.07 -11.12
C PHE A 156 23.96 11.09 -11.50
N CYS A 157 23.64 11.48 -12.73
CA CYS A 157 22.26 11.52 -13.21
C CYS A 157 21.62 10.12 -13.19
N THR A 158 22.36 9.08 -13.56
CA THR A 158 21.90 7.68 -13.53
C THR A 158 21.60 7.23 -12.09
N LEU A 159 22.50 7.55 -11.15
CA LEU A 159 22.29 7.29 -9.72
C LEU A 159 21.03 7.99 -9.20
N PHE A 160 20.87 9.27 -9.54
CA PHE A 160 19.72 10.08 -9.16
C PHE A 160 18.41 9.48 -9.70
N MET A 161 18.34 9.25 -11.02
CA MET A 161 17.14 8.71 -11.67
C MET A 161 16.79 7.31 -11.17
N ARG A 162 17.76 6.42 -10.99
CA ARG A 162 17.52 5.07 -10.47
C ARG A 162 16.86 5.09 -9.10
N ASN A 163 17.31 5.96 -8.19
CA ASN A 163 16.76 6.04 -6.84
C ASN A 163 15.29 6.49 -6.84
N PHE A 164 14.91 7.39 -7.75
CA PHE A 164 13.51 7.79 -7.92
C PHE A 164 12.67 6.72 -8.60
N ILE A 165 13.20 6.06 -9.64
CA ILE A 165 12.49 4.99 -10.36
C ILE A 165 12.25 3.79 -9.44
N LYS A 166 13.21 3.44 -8.56
CA LYS A 166 13.04 2.39 -7.53
C LYS A 166 11.97 2.69 -6.48
N ALA A 167 11.53 3.94 -6.35
CA ALA A 167 10.47 4.32 -5.43
C ALA A 167 9.08 4.32 -6.08
N LEU A 168 8.98 4.02 -7.38
CA LEU A 168 7.70 3.92 -8.07
C LEU A 168 6.92 2.67 -7.63
N PRO A 169 5.58 2.72 -7.64
CA PRO A 169 4.75 1.54 -7.44
C PRO A 169 4.96 0.58 -8.61
N PHE A 170 5.75 -0.47 -8.39
CA PHE A 170 6.09 -1.46 -9.41
C PHE A 170 4.86 -2.24 -9.90
N GLU A 171 3.78 -2.24 -9.12
CA GLU A 171 2.51 -2.87 -9.46
C GLU A 171 1.91 -2.27 -10.76
N LEU A 172 2.17 -0.98 -11.05
CA LEU A 172 1.76 -0.34 -12.31
C LEU A 172 2.57 -0.82 -13.53
N ILE A 173 3.83 -1.18 -13.32
CA ILE A 173 4.71 -1.72 -14.36
C ILE A 173 4.37 -3.18 -14.61
N GLU A 174 4.14 -3.95 -13.55
CA GLU A 174 3.77 -5.36 -13.62
C GLU A 174 2.38 -5.56 -14.26
N SER A 175 1.39 -4.75 -13.91
CA SER A 175 0.07 -4.79 -14.57
C SER A 175 0.17 -4.52 -16.08
N ALA A 176 0.93 -3.50 -16.50
CA ALA A 176 1.13 -3.22 -17.92
C ALA A 176 1.87 -4.37 -18.65
N ARG A 177 2.78 -5.09 -17.98
CA ARG A 177 3.43 -6.29 -18.53
C ARG A 177 2.45 -7.45 -18.70
N VAL A 178 1.58 -7.67 -17.71
CA VAL A 178 0.53 -8.70 -17.77
C VAL A 178 -0.43 -8.43 -18.94
N GLU A 179 -0.73 -7.16 -19.23
CA GLU A 179 -1.50 -6.75 -20.42
C GLU A 179 -0.71 -6.82 -21.75
N GLY A 180 0.54 -7.29 -21.75
CA GLY A 180 1.35 -7.44 -22.96
C GLY A 180 1.89 -6.13 -23.55
N VAL A 181 1.92 -5.04 -22.77
CA VAL A 181 2.42 -3.74 -23.23
C VAL A 181 3.95 -3.79 -23.39
N SER A 182 4.48 -3.28 -24.51
CA SER A 182 5.92 -3.25 -24.77
C SER A 182 6.68 -2.35 -23.79
N GLU A 183 7.91 -2.73 -23.43
CA GLU A 183 8.75 -1.99 -22.47
C GLU A 183 9.00 -0.53 -22.88
N SER A 184 9.12 -0.26 -24.18
CA SER A 184 9.24 1.11 -24.70
C SER A 184 8.01 1.97 -24.42
N ARG A 185 6.81 1.37 -24.44
CA ARG A 185 5.55 2.05 -24.11
C ARG A 185 5.40 2.21 -22.60
N ILE A 186 5.76 1.20 -21.81
CA ILE A 186 5.81 1.31 -20.34
C ILE A 186 6.74 2.45 -19.92
N PHE A 187 7.95 2.49 -20.46
CA PHE A 187 8.90 3.57 -20.19
C PHE A 187 8.33 4.95 -20.57
N ARG A 188 7.78 5.09 -21.79
CA ARG A 188 7.31 6.38 -22.32
C ARG A 188 6.02 6.89 -21.68
N PHE A 189 5.07 6.01 -21.39
CA PHE A 189 3.71 6.37 -20.97
C PHE A 189 3.43 6.15 -19.49
N ILE A 190 4.24 5.35 -18.79
CA ILE A 190 4.08 5.11 -17.35
C ILE A 190 5.24 5.76 -16.60
N VAL A 191 6.49 5.37 -16.91
CA VAL A 191 7.66 5.78 -16.12
C VAL A 191 7.99 7.26 -16.32
N LEU A 192 8.15 7.76 -17.55
CA LEU A 192 8.49 9.16 -17.80
C LEU A 192 7.47 10.15 -17.22
N PRO A 193 6.14 9.94 -17.34
CA PRO A 193 5.15 10.82 -16.72
C PRO A 193 5.22 10.85 -15.19
N LEU A 194 5.42 9.70 -14.55
CA LEU A 194 5.58 9.61 -13.10
C LEU A 194 6.91 10.24 -12.63
N MET A 195 7.93 10.22 -13.49
CA MET A 195 9.25 10.80 -13.22
C MET A 195 9.37 12.29 -13.53
N ARG A 196 8.32 12.96 -14.02
CA ARG A 196 8.34 14.40 -14.32
C ARG A 196 8.93 15.28 -13.19
N PRO A 197 8.61 15.06 -11.90
CA PRO A 197 9.19 15.88 -10.83
C PRO A 197 10.70 15.65 -10.66
N ALA A 198 11.15 14.40 -10.74
CA ALA A 198 12.56 14.04 -10.64
C ALA A 198 13.35 14.57 -11.84
N ILE A 199 12.79 14.44 -13.05
CA ILE A 199 13.36 15.01 -14.28
C ILE A 199 13.48 16.53 -14.17
N ALA A 200 12.45 17.22 -13.68
CA ALA A 200 12.49 18.67 -13.49
C ALA A 200 13.59 19.10 -12.50
N ALA A 201 13.74 18.38 -11.38
CA ALA A 201 14.81 18.64 -10.42
C ALA A 201 16.20 18.44 -11.04
N LEU A 202 16.37 17.36 -11.81
CA LEU A 202 17.62 17.05 -12.49
C LEU A 202 17.93 18.08 -13.60
N LEU A 203 16.94 18.53 -14.37
CA LEU A 203 17.10 19.58 -15.37
C LEU A 203 17.63 20.88 -14.77
N VAL A 204 17.06 21.34 -13.64
CA VAL A 204 17.54 22.55 -12.95
C VAL A 204 18.97 22.35 -12.45
N LEU A 205 19.23 21.22 -11.78
CA LEU A 205 20.53 20.95 -11.19
C LEU A 205 21.65 20.90 -12.24
N ILE A 206 21.45 20.14 -13.33
CA ILE A 206 22.45 19.99 -14.39
C ILE A 206 22.59 21.27 -15.20
N PHE A 207 21.48 21.99 -15.44
CA PHE A 207 21.56 23.32 -16.06
C PHE A 207 22.45 24.24 -15.22
N THR A 208 22.22 24.32 -13.91
CA THR A 208 23.03 25.15 -13.01
C THR A 208 24.49 24.72 -12.98
N PHE A 209 24.80 23.43 -12.95
CA PHE A 209 26.18 22.95 -12.93
C PHE A 209 26.94 23.25 -14.22
N VAL A 210 26.34 22.98 -15.38
CA VAL A 210 27.01 23.19 -16.67
C VAL A 210 27.08 24.67 -17.01
N TRP A 211 26.03 25.44 -16.70
CA TRP A 211 26.01 26.88 -16.88
C TRP A 211 27.10 27.57 -16.06
N ASN A 212 27.32 27.11 -14.83
CA ASN A 212 28.29 27.68 -13.91
C ASN A 212 29.70 27.09 -14.05
N ASP A 213 29.94 26.18 -15.00
CA ASP A 213 31.25 25.55 -15.14
C ASP A 213 32.30 26.59 -15.56
N TYR A 214 33.33 26.69 -14.74
CA TYR A 214 34.51 27.53 -15.00
C TYR A 214 35.74 26.68 -15.32
N PHE A 215 35.85 25.52 -14.65
CA PHE A 215 37.05 24.70 -14.71
C PHE A 215 37.17 23.99 -16.06
N TRP A 216 36.16 23.23 -16.49
CA TRP A 216 36.27 22.49 -17.75
C TRP A 216 36.17 23.39 -18.97
N ALA A 217 35.39 24.47 -18.85
CA ALA A 217 35.35 25.57 -19.79
C ALA A 217 36.75 26.14 -20.11
N THR A 218 37.59 26.39 -19.09
CA THR A 218 38.96 26.93 -19.28
C THR A 218 39.97 25.86 -19.70
N VAL A 219 39.76 24.60 -19.30
CA VAL A 219 40.65 23.48 -19.68
C VAL A 219 40.46 23.06 -21.15
N LEU A 220 39.23 23.08 -21.66
CA LEU A 220 38.88 22.52 -22.98
C LEU A 220 38.56 23.58 -24.04
N ALA A 221 38.34 24.83 -23.64
CA ALA A 221 38.17 25.95 -24.56
C ALA A 221 39.10 27.12 -24.20
N GLN A 222 39.59 27.80 -25.23
CA GLN A 222 40.52 28.91 -25.15
C GLN A 222 40.08 30.07 -26.05
N GLY A 223 39.47 29.77 -27.19
CA GLY A 223 38.97 30.73 -28.15
C GLY A 223 37.63 31.36 -27.74
N ARG A 224 37.44 32.62 -28.14
CA ARG A 224 36.20 33.38 -27.86
C ARG A 224 34.94 32.72 -28.46
N HIS A 225 35.11 31.94 -29.51
CA HIS A 225 34.02 31.23 -30.20
C HIS A 225 33.47 30.02 -29.44
N ALA A 226 34.21 29.48 -28.47
CA ALA A 226 33.81 28.30 -27.70
C ALA A 226 33.65 28.56 -26.20
N LEU A 227 34.18 29.67 -25.68
CA LEU A 227 34.20 29.98 -24.25
C LEU A 227 32.78 30.30 -23.70
N PRO A 228 32.31 29.60 -22.65
CA PRO A 228 31.05 29.90 -21.93
C PRO A 228 31.12 31.20 -21.10
N VAL A 229 29.95 31.76 -20.74
CA VAL A 229 29.79 33.03 -20.01
C VAL A 229 30.54 33.10 -18.68
N THR A 230 30.56 32.04 -17.88
CA THR A 230 31.27 32.00 -16.59
C THR A 230 32.79 32.12 -16.74
N ALA A 231 33.38 31.40 -17.71
CA ALA A 231 34.79 31.54 -18.03
C ALA A 231 35.09 32.87 -18.75
N GLY A 232 34.18 33.30 -19.62
CA GLY A 232 34.29 34.56 -20.36
C GLY A 232 34.21 35.82 -19.49
N LEU A 233 33.45 35.78 -18.39
CA LEU A 233 33.40 36.85 -17.39
C LEU A 233 34.77 37.12 -16.75
N TYR A 234 35.55 36.06 -16.50
CA TYR A 234 36.89 36.21 -15.97
C TYR A 234 37.84 36.87 -16.98
N ALA A 235 37.65 36.60 -18.27
CA ALA A 235 38.40 37.24 -19.34
C ALA A 235 38.10 38.75 -19.51
N LEU A 236 37.08 39.29 -18.83
CA LEU A 236 36.79 40.73 -18.77
C LEU A 236 37.70 41.48 -17.78
N ASN A 237 38.40 40.78 -16.89
CA ASN A 237 39.47 41.38 -16.11
C ASN A 237 40.70 41.55 -17.01
N GLY A 238 40.91 42.77 -17.51
CA GLY A 238 42.09 43.11 -18.30
C GLY A 238 43.38 42.89 -17.52
N GLN A 239 44.49 42.67 -18.23
CA GLN A 239 45.80 42.39 -17.61
C GLN A 239 46.36 43.56 -16.76
N TRP A 240 45.86 44.79 -16.95
CA TRP A 240 46.40 46.02 -16.32
C TRP A 240 45.37 46.86 -15.55
N VAL A 241 44.06 46.73 -15.83
CA VAL A 241 42.97 47.44 -15.12
C VAL A 241 41.76 46.50 -14.98
N ALA A 242 41.29 46.32 -13.75
CA ALA A 242 40.11 45.50 -13.44
C ALA A 242 38.83 46.35 -13.47
N ALA A 243 37.93 46.07 -14.41
CA ALA A 243 36.63 46.74 -14.53
C ALA A 243 35.57 46.07 -13.64
N TRP A 244 35.71 46.18 -12.32
CA TRP A 244 34.88 45.48 -11.33
C TRP A 244 33.38 45.76 -11.49
N GLN A 245 33.00 46.97 -11.91
CA GLN A 245 31.62 47.36 -12.22
C GLN A 245 31.03 46.55 -13.38
N LEU A 246 31.80 46.33 -14.46
CA LEU A 246 31.38 45.56 -15.62
C LEU A 246 31.36 44.05 -15.34
N VAL A 247 32.35 43.54 -14.58
CA VAL A 247 32.37 42.15 -14.12
C VAL A 247 31.18 41.87 -13.19
N SER A 248 30.83 42.80 -12.31
CA SER A 248 29.68 42.69 -11.41
C SER A 248 28.35 42.74 -12.17
N ALA A 249 28.19 43.67 -13.11
CA ALA A 249 27.01 43.75 -13.98
C ALA A 249 26.86 42.47 -14.83
N GLY A 250 27.94 42.02 -15.46
CA GLY A 250 27.96 40.78 -16.23
C GLY A 250 27.64 39.55 -15.38
N SER A 251 28.10 39.49 -14.12
CA SER A 251 27.81 38.39 -13.19
C SER A 251 26.33 38.31 -12.81
N ILE A 252 25.67 39.46 -12.63
CA ILE A 252 24.22 39.51 -12.36
C ILE A 252 23.43 39.02 -13.57
N VAL A 253 23.77 39.50 -14.76
CA VAL A 253 23.10 39.07 -15.99
C VAL A 253 23.34 37.58 -16.24
N ALA A 254 24.55 37.06 -15.94
CA ALA A 254 24.88 35.65 -16.09
C ALA A 254 24.14 34.75 -15.08
N ALA A 255 23.71 35.28 -13.93
CA ALA A 255 22.92 34.53 -12.96
C ALA A 255 21.42 34.43 -13.34
N LEU A 256 20.92 35.27 -14.28
CA LEU A 256 19.50 35.27 -14.64
C LEU A 256 19.01 33.95 -15.26
N PRO A 257 19.73 33.27 -16.19
CA PRO A 257 19.21 32.07 -16.82
C PRO A 257 19.00 30.89 -15.84
N PRO A 258 19.94 30.56 -14.91
CA PRO A 258 19.67 29.58 -13.87
C PRO A 258 18.47 29.92 -12.97
N VAL A 259 18.30 31.20 -12.61
CA VAL A 259 17.16 31.66 -11.80
C VAL A 259 15.85 31.52 -12.56
N ALA A 260 15.81 31.92 -13.84
CA ALA A 260 14.64 31.76 -14.70
C ALA A 260 14.28 30.28 -14.88
N MET A 261 15.27 29.41 -15.06
CA MET A 261 15.09 27.96 -15.16
C MET A 261 14.48 27.38 -13.88
N PHE A 262 14.93 27.83 -12.70
CA PHE A 262 14.34 27.44 -11.42
C PHE A 262 12.85 27.81 -11.34
N PHE A 263 12.48 29.07 -11.65
CA PHE A 263 11.08 29.52 -11.62
C PHE A 263 10.21 28.79 -12.65
N LEU A 264 10.73 28.52 -13.86
CA LEU A 264 10.01 27.78 -14.90
C LEU A 264 9.71 26.34 -14.45
N MET A 265 10.63 25.72 -13.70
CA MET A 265 10.49 24.34 -13.22
C MET A 265 9.85 24.21 -11.83
N GLN A 266 9.70 25.30 -11.07
CA GLN A 266 9.20 25.32 -9.69
C GLN A 266 7.85 24.60 -9.53
N ARG A 267 6.94 24.74 -10.50
CA ARG A 267 5.62 24.07 -10.47
C ARG A 267 5.72 22.54 -10.39
N HIS A 268 6.73 21.96 -11.04
CA HIS A 268 6.96 20.51 -11.01
C HIS A 268 7.62 20.07 -9.70
N PHE A 269 8.38 20.96 -9.04
CA PHE A 269 8.97 20.72 -7.72
C PHE A 269 7.90 20.68 -6.61
N ILE A 270 6.93 21.60 -6.66
CA ILE A 270 5.77 21.62 -5.74
C ILE A 270 4.90 20.37 -5.97
N ALA A 271 4.70 19.97 -7.22
CA ALA A 271 4.02 18.72 -7.56
C ALA A 271 4.77 17.47 -7.04
N GLY A 272 6.11 17.46 -7.09
CA GLY A 272 6.94 16.39 -6.53
C GLY A 272 6.91 16.30 -5.00
N LEU A 273 6.96 17.46 -4.32
CA LEU A 273 6.79 17.56 -2.87
C LEU A 273 5.38 17.14 -2.40
N THR A 274 4.38 17.24 -3.29
CA THR A 274 3.00 16.79 -3.04
C THR A 274 2.72 15.36 -3.51
N LEU A 275 3.48 14.81 -4.45
CA LEU A 275 3.43 13.39 -4.88
C LEU A 275 4.11 12.48 -3.84
N GLY A 276 5.26 12.88 -3.29
CA GLY A 276 5.81 12.28 -2.06
C GLY A 276 4.94 12.55 -0.83
N ALA A 277 4.01 13.51 -0.94
CA ALA A 277 2.94 13.76 0.01
C ALA A 277 1.56 13.31 -0.52
N THR A 278 1.49 12.21 -1.28
CA THR A 278 0.43 11.25 -0.93
C THR A 278 0.56 11.11 0.56
N LYS A 279 -0.44 11.57 1.31
CA LYS A 279 -0.45 11.53 2.77
C LYS A 279 -0.42 10.07 3.21
N ALA A 280 0.74 9.43 3.12
CA ALA A 280 1.23 8.61 4.20
C ALA A 280 1.41 9.59 5.36
N CYS A 281 0.29 9.90 6.03
CA CYS A 281 0.31 10.42 7.37
C CYS A 281 1.40 9.62 8.10
N PRO A 282 2.46 10.27 8.62
CA PRO A 282 3.43 9.59 9.45
C PRO A 282 2.61 8.78 10.45
N ARG A 283 2.83 7.46 10.49
CA ARG A 283 2.09 6.49 11.31
C ARG A 283 2.30 6.79 12.80
N ARG A 284 1.84 7.94 13.28
CA ARG A 284 1.40 8.10 14.65
C ARG A 284 -0.09 7.85 14.61
N HIS A 285 -0.51 6.70 15.13
CA HIS A 285 -1.87 6.52 15.59
C HIS A 285 -2.19 7.74 16.47
N ARG A 286 -2.92 8.71 15.94
CA ARG A 286 -3.49 9.76 16.76
C ARG A 286 -4.69 9.11 17.44
N ASP A 287 -4.46 8.60 18.64
CA ASP A 287 -5.52 8.09 19.54
C ASP A 287 -6.36 9.23 20.12
N ARG A 288 -6.11 10.48 19.67
CA ARG A 288 -6.90 11.67 19.99
C ARG A 288 -7.08 12.54 18.76
N GLY A 289 -8.27 13.12 18.62
CA GLY A 289 -8.60 14.07 17.56
C GLY A 289 -9.92 13.76 16.88
N ARG A 290 -10.57 14.83 16.40
CA ARG A 290 -11.82 14.74 15.63
C ARG A 290 -11.59 14.02 14.31
N GLY A 291 -12.47 13.09 13.99
CA GLY A 291 -12.49 12.39 12.71
C GLY A 291 -13.90 12.02 12.29
N VAL A 292 -14.06 11.83 10.98
CA VAL A 292 -15.27 11.28 10.36
C VAL A 292 -14.85 10.00 9.65
N GLY A 293 -15.57 8.91 9.88
CA GLY A 293 -15.49 7.69 9.11
C GLY A 293 -16.79 7.49 8.33
N LEU A 294 -16.69 7.09 7.07
CA LEU A 294 -17.82 6.91 6.16
C LEU A 294 -17.69 5.55 5.46
N HIS A 295 -18.78 4.79 5.41
CA HIS A 295 -18.84 3.49 4.74
C HIS A 295 -20.10 3.45 3.88
N PHE A 296 -19.95 3.20 2.57
CA PHE A 296 -21.08 3.01 1.67
C PHE A 296 -21.49 1.54 1.68
N GLY A 297 -22.68 1.25 2.18
CA GLY A 297 -23.25 -0.09 2.28
C GLY A 297 -23.83 -0.57 0.96
N TRP A 298 -22.98 -0.69 -0.06
CA TRP A 298 -23.35 -1.13 -1.39
C TRP A 298 -22.27 -2.06 -1.97
N SER A 299 -22.71 -3.21 -2.47
CA SER A 299 -21.82 -4.30 -2.94
C SER A 299 -21.54 -4.27 -4.44
N GLY A 300 -22.21 -3.38 -5.17
CA GLY A 300 -22.07 -3.24 -6.61
C GLY A 300 -21.02 -2.20 -6.98
N GLY A 301 -20.93 -1.91 -8.28
CA GLY A 301 -20.09 -0.83 -8.79
C GLY A 301 -20.42 0.49 -8.09
N HIS A 302 -19.40 1.19 -7.60
CA HIS A 302 -19.56 2.46 -6.90
C HIS A 302 -18.38 3.40 -7.12
N ARG A 303 -18.62 4.67 -6.85
CA ARG A 303 -17.61 5.74 -6.87
C ARG A 303 -17.60 6.46 -5.54
N MET A 304 -16.39 6.64 -5.00
CA MET A 304 -16.13 7.48 -3.83
C MET A 304 -15.27 8.66 -4.27
N LEU A 305 -15.74 9.88 -4.03
CA LEU A 305 -15.00 11.10 -4.34
C LEU A 305 -14.71 11.85 -3.04
N VAL A 306 -13.44 12.22 -2.83
CA VAL A 306 -13.02 13.11 -1.74
C VAL A 306 -12.24 14.24 -2.38
N GLU A 307 -12.77 15.45 -2.34
CA GLU A 307 -12.13 16.61 -2.96
C GLU A 307 -12.22 17.88 -2.12
N GLU A 308 -11.24 18.75 -2.31
CA GLU A 308 -11.24 20.12 -1.79
C GLU A 308 -11.58 21.05 -2.95
N LEU A 309 -12.68 21.77 -2.82
CA LEU A 309 -13.17 22.74 -3.79
C LEU A 309 -12.24 23.97 -3.83
N PRO A 310 -12.25 24.76 -4.93
CA PRO A 310 -11.41 25.95 -5.05
C PRO A 310 -11.56 26.99 -3.93
N ASN A 311 -12.70 26.98 -3.21
CA ASN A 311 -12.96 27.85 -2.07
C ASN A 311 -12.57 27.23 -0.70
N GLY A 312 -11.83 26.13 -0.69
CA GLY A 312 -11.35 25.46 0.52
C GLY A 312 -12.37 24.57 1.24
N ARG A 313 -13.62 24.50 0.77
CA ARG A 313 -14.59 23.52 1.28
C ARG A 313 -14.19 22.12 0.85
N ARG A 314 -14.47 21.12 1.69
CA ARG A 314 -14.24 19.71 1.36
C ARG A 314 -15.56 19.01 1.16
N GLN A 315 -15.66 18.18 0.13
CA GLN A 315 -16.81 17.33 -0.07
C GLN A 315 -16.40 15.85 -0.16
N VAL A 316 -17.30 15.00 0.32
CA VAL A 316 -17.23 13.55 0.15
C VAL A 316 -18.52 13.11 -0.51
N GLN A 317 -18.41 12.38 -1.62
CA GLN A 317 -19.56 11.84 -2.34
C GLN A 317 -19.44 10.32 -2.47
N PHE A 318 -20.59 9.66 -2.39
CA PHE A 318 -20.75 8.24 -2.66
C PHE A 318 -21.88 8.07 -3.66
N GLY A 319 -21.70 7.19 -4.63
CA GLY A 319 -22.75 6.85 -5.58
C GLY A 319 -22.52 5.48 -6.19
N ALA A 320 -23.61 4.80 -6.54
CA ALA A 320 -23.53 3.61 -7.37
C ALA A 320 -23.13 4.00 -8.80
N VAL A 321 -22.41 3.11 -9.48
CA VAL A 321 -22.12 3.24 -10.90
C VAL A 321 -23.33 2.72 -11.67
N LEU A 322 -23.93 3.60 -12.47
CA LEU A 322 -25.02 3.27 -13.38
C LEU A 322 -24.47 3.13 -14.80
N ALA A 323 -24.90 2.10 -15.52
CA ALA A 323 -24.67 2.02 -16.95
C ALA A 323 -25.57 3.00 -17.72
N ALA A 324 -25.16 3.35 -18.94
CA ALA A 324 -25.96 4.24 -19.79
C ALA A 324 -27.33 3.61 -20.08
N GLY A 325 -28.40 4.34 -19.80
CA GLY A 325 -29.77 3.86 -20.01
C GLY A 325 -30.30 2.87 -18.95
N GLU A 326 -29.52 2.53 -17.92
CA GLU A 326 -29.95 1.60 -16.87
C GLU A 326 -31.10 2.15 -16.03
N VAL A 327 -31.12 3.46 -15.79
CA VAL A 327 -32.19 4.17 -15.09
C VAL A 327 -32.80 5.19 -16.03
N VAL A 328 -34.05 4.98 -16.42
CA VAL A 328 -34.88 5.91 -17.18
C VAL A 328 -36.10 6.23 -16.33
N LEU A 329 -36.36 7.52 -16.10
CA LEU A 329 -37.50 7.98 -15.30
C LEU A 329 -38.50 8.69 -16.19
N ASP A 330 -39.74 8.22 -16.19
CA ASP A 330 -40.86 8.96 -16.77
C ASP A 330 -41.19 10.20 -15.93
N PRO A 331 -41.93 11.20 -16.47
CA PRO A 331 -42.40 12.34 -15.68
C PRO A 331 -43.11 11.88 -14.39
N GLY A 332 -42.61 12.32 -13.23
CA GLY A 332 -43.11 11.90 -11.92
C GLY A 332 -42.45 10.63 -11.35
N GLY A 333 -41.58 9.96 -12.12
CA GLY A 333 -40.77 8.84 -11.66
C GLY A 333 -39.71 9.25 -10.64
N ALA A 334 -39.35 8.32 -9.76
CA ALA A 334 -38.33 8.50 -8.74
C ALA A 334 -37.39 7.30 -8.68
N THR A 335 -36.14 7.54 -8.27
CA THR A 335 -35.16 6.50 -7.97
C THR A 335 -34.53 6.75 -6.61
N ALA A 336 -34.05 5.69 -5.97
CA ALA A 336 -33.36 5.75 -4.69
C ALA A 336 -31.92 5.25 -4.86
N ALA A 337 -31.01 5.82 -4.06
CA ALA A 337 -29.67 5.26 -3.96
C ALA A 337 -29.75 3.82 -3.42
N PRO A 338 -28.99 2.86 -3.99
CA PRO A 338 -29.21 1.44 -3.71
C PRO A 338 -28.54 0.96 -2.40
N GLY A 339 -27.83 1.84 -1.68
CA GLY A 339 -27.12 1.50 -0.45
C GLY A 339 -27.15 2.61 0.60
N ASP A 340 -27.00 2.20 1.86
CA ASP A 340 -26.99 3.12 3.00
C ASP A 340 -25.60 3.74 3.19
N LEU A 341 -25.53 5.02 3.56
CA LEU A 341 -24.29 5.63 4.04
C LEU A 341 -24.19 5.51 5.56
N ILE A 342 -23.21 4.74 6.04
CA ILE A 342 -22.92 4.62 7.46
C ILE A 342 -21.83 5.63 7.83
N ALA A 343 -22.16 6.53 8.74
CA ALA A 343 -21.23 7.54 9.22
C ALA A 343 -20.93 7.37 10.72
N ALA A 344 -19.66 7.55 11.07
CA ALA A 344 -19.20 7.67 12.45
C ALA A 344 -18.45 8.99 12.61
N PHE A 345 -18.75 9.73 13.67
CA PHE A 345 -18.05 10.95 14.04
C PHE A 345 -17.64 10.88 15.50
N GLY A 346 -16.43 11.32 15.81
CA GLY A 346 -15.95 11.35 17.19
C GLY A 346 -14.58 12.01 17.32
N ASP A 347 -14.18 12.26 18.56
CA ASP A 347 -12.92 12.92 18.94
C ASP A 347 -11.89 11.97 19.59
N ARG A 348 -12.24 10.68 19.72
CA ARG A 348 -11.40 9.61 20.29
C ARG A 348 -10.49 8.94 19.25
N GLY A 349 -10.09 9.68 18.21
CA GLY A 349 -9.18 9.21 17.18
C GLY A 349 -9.69 7.98 16.39
N ARG A 350 -8.76 7.25 15.78
CA ARG A 350 -9.09 6.12 14.90
C ARG A 350 -9.72 4.93 15.63
N ASN A 351 -9.24 4.61 16.84
CA ASN A 351 -9.83 3.53 17.63
C ASN A 351 -11.27 3.87 18.07
N GLY A 352 -11.58 5.14 18.35
CA GLY A 352 -12.96 5.58 18.60
C GLY A 352 -13.90 5.35 17.41
N LEU A 353 -13.46 5.73 16.20
CA LEU A 353 -14.22 5.48 14.97
C LEU A 353 -14.35 3.97 14.67
N ALA A 354 -13.26 3.22 14.85
CA ALA A 354 -13.25 1.77 14.65
C ALA A 354 -14.25 1.08 15.57
N ASN A 355 -14.26 1.41 16.87
CA ASN A 355 -15.20 0.85 17.83
C ASN A 355 -16.66 1.17 17.46
N ALA A 356 -16.92 2.38 16.94
CA ALA A 356 -18.24 2.76 16.48
C ALA A 356 -18.69 1.91 15.27
N PHE A 357 -17.81 1.70 14.29
CA PHE A 357 -18.10 0.81 13.16
C PHE A 357 -18.26 -0.64 13.60
N GLN A 358 -17.34 -1.19 14.40
CA GLN A 358 -17.43 -2.56 14.88
C GLN A 358 -18.77 -2.80 15.59
N ALA A 359 -19.20 -1.88 16.48
CA ALA A 359 -20.51 -1.95 17.12
C ALA A 359 -21.67 -1.85 16.11
N ALA A 360 -21.54 -0.98 15.10
CA ALA A 360 -22.52 -0.82 14.05
C ALA A 360 -22.68 -2.07 13.17
N PHE A 361 -21.59 -2.79 12.87
CA PHE A 361 -21.60 -4.04 12.13
C PHE A 361 -22.09 -5.21 12.99
N ARG A 362 -21.68 -5.32 14.26
CA ARG A 362 -22.21 -6.34 15.20
C ARG A 362 -23.73 -6.29 15.31
N ARG A 363 -24.34 -5.10 15.28
CA ARG A 363 -25.81 -4.93 15.32
C ARG A 363 -26.50 -5.25 13.99
N ARG A 364 -25.79 -5.14 12.87
CA ARG A 364 -26.35 -5.38 11.52
C ARG A 364 -26.35 -6.85 11.16
N VAL A 365 -25.30 -7.57 11.55
CA VAL A 365 -25.14 -9.00 11.30
C VAL A 365 -25.99 -9.80 12.29
N ARG A 366 -27.00 -10.52 11.79
CA ARG A 366 -27.90 -11.34 12.60
C ARG A 366 -27.66 -12.82 12.36
N PHE A 367 -26.91 -13.47 13.25
CA PHE A 367 -26.66 -14.92 13.18
C PHE A 367 -27.93 -15.73 13.44
N PRO A 368 -28.11 -16.91 12.79
CA PRO A 368 -29.26 -17.79 13.02
C PRO A 368 -29.45 -18.20 14.48
N ALA A 369 -28.35 -18.53 15.15
CA ALA A 369 -28.32 -18.86 16.58
C ALA A 369 -27.36 -17.91 17.32
N PRO A 370 -27.81 -16.70 17.75
CA PRO A 370 -26.94 -15.70 18.36
C PRO A 370 -26.18 -16.20 19.59
N GLY A 371 -26.79 -17.08 20.38
CA GLY A 371 -26.21 -17.67 21.59
C GLY A 371 -25.23 -18.83 21.32
N ARG A 372 -25.23 -19.41 20.11
CA ARG A 372 -24.23 -20.44 19.73
C ARG A 372 -22.89 -19.73 19.51
N PRO A 373 -21.80 -20.16 20.15
CA PRO A 373 -20.47 -19.66 19.83
C PRO A 373 -20.13 -19.85 18.35
N ARG A 374 -19.30 -18.97 17.78
CA ARG A 374 -18.88 -19.06 16.37
C ARG A 374 -18.03 -20.33 16.19
N PRO A 375 -18.44 -21.30 15.35
CA PRO A 375 -17.77 -22.59 15.29
C PRO A 375 -16.36 -22.48 14.73
N VAL A 376 -15.43 -23.31 15.19
CA VAL A 376 -14.13 -23.48 14.54
C VAL A 376 -14.31 -24.27 13.25
N HIS A 377 -13.95 -23.68 12.12
CA HIS A 377 -14.12 -24.32 10.82
C HIS A 377 -12.91 -25.18 10.45
N ASP A 378 -13.14 -26.26 9.72
CA ASP A 378 -12.15 -26.97 8.91
C ASP A 378 -12.62 -26.91 7.46
N ASN A 379 -11.91 -26.17 6.61
CA ASN A 379 -12.19 -26.08 5.19
C ASN A 379 -11.17 -26.91 4.42
N VAL A 380 -11.63 -27.81 3.56
CA VAL A 380 -10.78 -28.79 2.89
C VAL A 380 -10.24 -28.35 1.52
N TRP A 381 -10.50 -27.10 1.09
CA TRP A 381 -10.05 -26.61 -0.22
C TRP A 381 -8.56 -26.84 -0.44
N GLU A 382 -7.71 -26.35 0.48
CA GLU A 382 -6.26 -26.51 0.37
C GLU A 382 -5.76 -27.92 0.66
N ALA A 383 -6.62 -28.83 1.14
CA ALA A 383 -6.28 -30.21 1.42
C ALA A 383 -6.50 -31.13 0.20
N VAL A 384 -7.58 -30.91 -0.56
CA VAL A 384 -7.97 -31.83 -1.64
C VAL A 384 -8.20 -31.14 -2.99
N CYS A 385 -8.33 -29.82 -3.03
CA CYS A 385 -8.78 -29.08 -4.22
C CYS A 385 -10.00 -29.79 -4.85
N PHE A 386 -9.83 -30.38 -6.04
CA PHE A 386 -10.90 -31.09 -6.76
C PHE A 386 -10.90 -32.63 -6.59
N ASP A 387 -9.86 -33.23 -5.97
CA ASP A 387 -9.68 -34.68 -5.79
C ASP A 387 -10.51 -35.23 -4.62
N HIS A 388 -11.83 -35.19 -4.79
CA HIS A 388 -12.76 -35.62 -3.74
C HIS A 388 -12.86 -37.14 -3.68
N ARG A 389 -12.42 -37.71 -2.56
CA ARG A 389 -12.61 -39.12 -2.23
C ARG A 389 -13.24 -39.25 -0.85
N LEU A 390 -14.33 -40.00 -0.75
CA LEU A 390 -15.15 -40.04 0.47
C LEU A 390 -14.36 -40.55 1.69
N ASP A 391 -13.53 -41.57 1.52
CA ASP A 391 -12.65 -42.10 2.57
C ASP A 391 -11.63 -41.07 3.06
N VAL A 392 -11.05 -40.29 2.15
CA VAL A 392 -10.13 -39.19 2.48
C VAL A 392 -10.85 -38.08 3.24
N LEU A 393 -12.04 -37.67 2.80
CA LEU A 393 -12.82 -36.64 3.47
C LEU A 393 -13.25 -37.06 4.88
N LYS A 394 -13.55 -38.36 5.10
CA LYS A 394 -13.84 -38.91 6.43
C LYS A 394 -12.61 -38.91 7.35
N ASP A 395 -11.43 -39.31 6.86
CA ASP A 395 -10.18 -39.21 7.63
C ASP A 395 -9.83 -37.76 8.01
N LEU A 396 -10.04 -36.81 7.09
CA LEU A 396 -9.92 -35.38 7.38
C LEU A 396 -10.91 -34.95 8.48
N ALA A 397 -12.18 -35.33 8.40
CA ALA A 397 -13.16 -35.01 9.44
C ALA A 397 -12.75 -35.59 10.81
N ASP A 398 -12.27 -36.83 10.87
CA ASP A 398 -11.80 -37.47 12.11
C ASP A 398 -10.61 -36.72 12.73
N ARG A 399 -9.66 -36.27 11.89
CA ARG A 399 -8.48 -35.49 12.31
C ARG A 399 -8.87 -34.10 12.78
N ALA A 400 -9.72 -33.41 12.04
CA ALA A 400 -10.19 -32.07 12.36
C ALA A 400 -10.93 -32.05 13.70
N ALA A 401 -11.79 -33.05 13.94
CA ALA A 401 -12.49 -33.22 15.21
C ALA A 401 -11.53 -33.41 16.39
N ARG A 402 -10.45 -34.19 16.23
CA ARG A 402 -9.40 -34.34 17.27
C ARG A 402 -8.68 -33.03 17.59
N MET A 403 -8.54 -32.14 16.60
CA MET A 403 -7.96 -30.80 16.81
C MET A 403 -8.98 -29.78 17.33
N GLY A 404 -10.24 -30.19 17.48
CA GLY A 404 -11.31 -29.37 18.04
C GLY A 404 -12.10 -28.55 17.02
N ALA A 405 -12.08 -28.90 15.73
CA ALA A 405 -13.04 -28.32 14.78
C ALA A 405 -14.49 -28.58 15.22
N GLU A 406 -15.40 -27.68 14.85
CA GLU A 406 -16.85 -27.76 15.17
C GLU A 406 -17.71 -27.69 13.89
N ARG A 407 -17.10 -27.37 12.76
CA ARG A 407 -17.74 -27.37 11.44
C ARG A 407 -16.76 -27.85 10.38
N PHE A 408 -17.17 -28.83 9.59
CA PHE A 408 -16.45 -29.31 8.41
C PHE A 408 -17.07 -28.68 7.16
N VAL A 409 -16.26 -28.06 6.30
CA VAL A 409 -16.72 -27.35 5.10
C VAL A 409 -16.16 -28.02 3.87
N LEU A 410 -17.05 -28.62 3.07
CA LEU A 410 -16.73 -29.13 1.74
C LEU A 410 -16.70 -27.97 0.74
N ASP A 411 -15.54 -27.71 0.14
CA ASP A 411 -15.33 -26.60 -0.77
C ASP A 411 -15.62 -26.98 -2.25
N ASP A 412 -15.20 -26.17 -3.23
CA ASP A 412 -15.45 -26.35 -4.68
C ASP A 412 -15.14 -27.78 -5.18
N GLY A 413 -15.89 -28.29 -6.16
CA GLY A 413 -15.66 -29.61 -6.78
C GLY A 413 -16.72 -30.69 -6.53
N TRP A 414 -17.75 -30.43 -5.71
CA TRP A 414 -18.76 -31.42 -5.31
C TRP A 414 -19.93 -31.59 -6.30
N PHE A 415 -20.05 -30.71 -7.29
CA PHE A 415 -21.22 -30.56 -8.16
C PHE A 415 -20.90 -30.78 -9.64
N GLY A 416 -21.94 -31.03 -10.44
CA GLY A 416 -21.88 -31.09 -11.90
C GLY A 416 -20.75 -31.98 -12.42
N ARG A 417 -19.87 -31.42 -13.26
CA ARG A 417 -18.61 -32.04 -13.70
C ARG A 417 -17.38 -31.21 -13.28
N ARG A 418 -17.37 -30.75 -12.03
CA ARG A 418 -16.36 -29.85 -11.49
C ARG A 418 -15.09 -30.60 -11.08
N ASP A 419 -14.30 -31.03 -12.06
CA ASP A 419 -13.01 -31.71 -11.86
C ASP A 419 -11.81 -30.73 -11.87
N ASP A 420 -12.04 -29.51 -12.35
CA ASP A 420 -11.14 -28.35 -12.30
C ASP A 420 -11.96 -27.04 -12.28
N ASP A 421 -11.31 -25.89 -12.37
CA ASP A 421 -11.99 -24.59 -12.36
C ASP A 421 -12.59 -24.15 -13.71
N THR A 422 -12.52 -24.98 -14.76
CA THR A 422 -12.93 -24.60 -16.12
C THR A 422 -14.35 -25.03 -16.51
N SER A 423 -14.98 -25.93 -15.75
CA SER A 423 -16.27 -26.55 -16.09
C SER A 423 -17.24 -26.61 -14.90
N GLY A 424 -18.52 -26.94 -15.15
CA GLY A 424 -19.50 -27.29 -14.12
C GLY A 424 -20.21 -26.14 -13.39
N LEU A 425 -19.70 -24.90 -13.38
CA LEU A 425 -20.41 -23.77 -12.73
C LEU A 425 -21.78 -23.55 -13.38
N GLY A 426 -22.80 -23.37 -12.55
CA GLY A 426 -24.21 -23.27 -12.96
C GLY A 426 -24.99 -24.58 -12.74
N ASP A 427 -24.31 -25.73 -12.73
CA ASP A 427 -24.93 -27.06 -12.56
C ASP A 427 -24.86 -27.51 -11.09
N TRP A 428 -25.64 -26.86 -10.22
CA TRP A 428 -25.63 -27.05 -8.75
C TRP A 428 -26.26 -28.36 -8.25
N GLY A 429 -26.11 -29.47 -8.99
CA GLY A 429 -26.48 -30.81 -8.55
C GLY A 429 -25.26 -31.61 -8.09
N VAL A 430 -25.40 -32.45 -7.07
CA VAL A 430 -24.30 -33.29 -6.55
C VAL A 430 -23.76 -34.21 -7.65
N ASP A 431 -22.44 -34.22 -7.85
CA ASP A 431 -21.78 -35.10 -8.82
C ASP A 431 -21.80 -36.56 -8.33
N ARG A 432 -22.70 -37.36 -8.90
CA ARG A 432 -22.86 -38.78 -8.55
C ARG A 432 -21.66 -39.66 -8.92
N ARG A 433 -20.70 -39.18 -9.73
CA ARG A 433 -19.44 -39.90 -9.97
C ARG A 433 -18.54 -39.86 -8.74
N LYS A 434 -18.47 -38.72 -8.06
CA LYS A 434 -17.71 -38.50 -6.82
C LYS A 434 -18.50 -38.96 -5.59
N TYR A 435 -19.82 -38.79 -5.64
CA TYR A 435 -20.75 -39.10 -4.54
C TYR A 435 -21.92 -39.98 -5.01
N PRO A 436 -21.71 -41.29 -5.26
CA PRO A 436 -22.76 -42.17 -5.78
C PRO A 436 -24.05 -42.15 -4.94
N GLU A 437 -23.91 -42.12 -3.62
CA GLU A 437 -25.01 -42.09 -2.66
C GLU A 437 -25.41 -40.67 -2.22
N GLY A 438 -24.89 -39.63 -2.89
CA GLY A 438 -25.08 -38.23 -2.51
C GLY A 438 -24.16 -37.81 -1.36
N LEU A 439 -24.41 -36.65 -0.75
CA LEU A 439 -23.56 -36.11 0.33
C LEU A 439 -23.86 -36.72 1.70
N SER A 440 -24.99 -37.42 1.89
CA SER A 440 -25.41 -37.95 3.19
C SER A 440 -24.35 -38.81 3.90
N PRO A 441 -23.65 -39.76 3.24
CA PRO A 441 -22.63 -40.56 3.91
C PRO A 441 -21.44 -39.76 4.47
N LEU A 442 -21.14 -38.59 3.90
CA LEU A 442 -20.14 -37.67 4.44
C LEU A 442 -20.71 -36.85 5.59
N ILE A 443 -21.91 -36.30 5.41
CA ILE A 443 -22.62 -35.50 6.43
C ILE A 443 -22.82 -36.31 7.70
N ASP A 444 -23.30 -37.55 7.57
CA ASP A 444 -23.55 -38.46 8.69
C ASP A 444 -22.25 -38.76 9.46
N HIS A 445 -21.12 -38.90 8.75
CA HIS A 445 -19.81 -39.09 9.37
C HIS A 445 -19.35 -37.84 10.12
N VAL A 446 -19.46 -36.66 9.49
CA VAL A 446 -19.12 -35.36 10.10
C VAL A 446 -19.91 -35.13 11.38
N GLU A 447 -21.20 -35.44 11.39
CA GLU A 447 -22.05 -35.33 12.58
C GLU A 447 -21.69 -36.37 13.65
N ALA A 448 -21.33 -37.60 13.25
CA ALA A 448 -20.83 -38.60 14.18
C ALA A 448 -19.52 -38.17 14.87
N CYS A 449 -18.70 -37.35 14.19
CA CYS A 449 -17.54 -36.68 14.79
C CYS A 449 -17.91 -35.49 15.70
N GLY A 450 -19.20 -35.15 15.84
CA GLY A 450 -19.68 -34.02 16.66
C GLY A 450 -19.56 -32.65 15.99
N MET A 451 -19.38 -32.61 14.68
CA MET A 451 -19.26 -31.38 13.89
C MET A 451 -20.52 -31.10 13.07
N THR A 452 -20.70 -29.85 12.67
CA THR A 452 -21.72 -29.45 11.69
C THR A 452 -21.16 -29.42 10.27
N PHE A 453 -22.03 -29.56 9.26
CA PHE A 453 -21.61 -29.60 7.86
C PHE A 453 -21.90 -28.28 7.14
N GLY A 454 -20.90 -27.81 6.38
CA GLY A 454 -20.97 -26.64 5.52
C GLY A 454 -20.56 -26.94 4.09
N LEU A 455 -21.03 -26.11 3.15
CA LEU A 455 -20.83 -26.32 1.71
C LEU A 455 -20.46 -25.03 0.99
N TRP A 456 -19.60 -25.12 -0.02
CA TRP A 456 -19.28 -24.00 -0.90
C TRP A 456 -20.24 -23.91 -2.10
N VAL A 457 -20.57 -22.69 -2.51
CA VAL A 457 -21.36 -22.39 -3.72
C VAL A 457 -20.87 -21.09 -4.37
N GLU A 458 -21.00 -20.97 -5.70
CA GLU A 458 -20.70 -19.73 -6.47
C GLU A 458 -21.87 -19.37 -7.41
N PRO A 459 -23.06 -19.03 -6.88
CA PRO A 459 -24.31 -19.06 -7.64
C PRO A 459 -24.45 -17.98 -8.71
N GLU A 460 -23.51 -17.04 -8.75
CA GLU A 460 -23.48 -15.90 -9.67
C GLU A 460 -22.75 -16.24 -10.99
N MET A 461 -22.11 -17.40 -11.08
CA MET A 461 -21.25 -17.78 -12.20
C MET A 461 -21.76 -18.99 -12.98
N VAL A 462 -21.25 -19.10 -14.21
CA VAL A 462 -21.55 -20.20 -15.13
C VAL A 462 -20.35 -20.51 -16.01
N SER A 463 -20.08 -21.81 -16.21
CA SER A 463 -19.06 -22.28 -17.15
C SER A 463 -19.68 -22.50 -18.53
N ARG A 464 -18.94 -22.24 -19.62
CA ARG A 464 -19.41 -22.59 -20.98
C ARG A 464 -19.68 -24.08 -21.12
N ASP A 465 -18.84 -24.90 -20.48
CA ASP A 465 -19.08 -26.32 -20.34
C ASP A 465 -19.93 -26.60 -19.08
N SER A 466 -21.22 -26.29 -19.20
CA SER A 466 -22.28 -26.63 -18.24
C SER A 466 -23.59 -26.90 -18.99
N ASP A 467 -24.46 -27.71 -18.41
CA ASP A 467 -25.80 -27.97 -18.94
C ASP A 467 -26.64 -26.69 -18.91
N LEU A 468 -26.46 -25.85 -17.89
CA LEU A 468 -27.09 -24.54 -17.80
C LEU A 468 -26.72 -23.64 -18.98
N ALA A 469 -25.42 -23.50 -19.30
CA ALA A 469 -24.97 -22.67 -20.42
C ALA A 469 -25.41 -23.21 -21.79
N ARG A 470 -25.49 -24.54 -21.94
CA ARG A 470 -25.99 -25.18 -23.17
C ARG A 470 -27.48 -24.92 -23.38
N SER A 471 -28.27 -24.99 -22.31
CA SER A 471 -29.72 -24.84 -22.35
C SER A 471 -30.17 -23.37 -22.41
N HIS A 472 -29.43 -22.50 -21.73
CA HIS A 472 -29.72 -21.08 -21.59
C HIS A 472 -28.49 -20.20 -21.88
N PRO A 473 -27.96 -20.22 -23.11
CA PRO A 473 -26.79 -19.41 -23.47
C PRO A 473 -27.07 -17.90 -23.35
N ASP A 474 -28.34 -17.49 -23.40
CA ASP A 474 -28.77 -16.10 -23.26
C ASP A 474 -28.79 -15.61 -21.80
N TRP A 475 -28.65 -16.51 -20.81
CA TRP A 475 -28.56 -16.13 -19.39
C TRP A 475 -27.16 -15.62 -18.99
N ILE A 476 -26.19 -15.73 -19.88
CA ILE A 476 -24.81 -15.30 -19.66
C ILE A 476 -24.67 -13.82 -20.04
N ILE A 477 -24.03 -13.00 -19.20
CA ILE A 477 -23.67 -11.63 -19.57
C ILE A 477 -22.64 -11.68 -20.70
N MET A 478 -23.06 -11.21 -21.87
CA MET A 478 -22.30 -11.28 -23.10
C MET A 478 -22.35 -9.90 -23.79
N PRO A 479 -21.20 -9.31 -24.15
CA PRO A 479 -21.20 -8.08 -24.93
C PRO A 479 -21.61 -8.33 -26.38
N ASP A 480 -22.39 -7.41 -26.95
CA ASP A 480 -22.78 -7.45 -28.37
C ASP A 480 -21.54 -7.30 -29.27
N GLY A 481 -21.32 -8.28 -30.14
CA GLY A 481 -20.27 -8.24 -31.16
C GLY A 481 -18.83 -8.30 -30.62
N LEU A 482 -18.62 -8.53 -29.32
CA LEU A 482 -17.30 -8.63 -28.70
C LEU A 482 -17.04 -10.06 -28.19
N VAL A 483 -15.75 -10.40 -28.11
CA VAL A 483 -15.31 -11.66 -27.48
C VAL A 483 -15.45 -11.49 -25.96
N PRO A 484 -16.17 -12.38 -25.26
CA PRO A 484 -16.33 -12.27 -23.82
C PRO A 484 -14.99 -12.53 -23.12
N VAL A 485 -14.62 -11.65 -22.19
CA VAL A 485 -13.44 -11.85 -21.35
C VAL A 485 -13.77 -12.87 -20.27
N THR A 486 -13.03 -13.97 -20.24
CA THR A 486 -13.09 -14.96 -19.16
C THR A 486 -12.15 -14.57 -18.02
N GLY A 487 -12.52 -14.90 -16.79
CA GLY A 487 -11.63 -14.96 -15.64
C GLY A 487 -11.79 -16.34 -15.05
N ARG A 488 -10.70 -17.08 -14.80
CA ARG A 488 -10.76 -18.46 -14.27
C ARG A 488 -11.65 -19.41 -15.12
N GLY A 489 -11.67 -19.24 -16.44
CA GLY A 489 -12.48 -20.08 -17.35
C GLY A 489 -14.01 -19.89 -17.28
N GLN A 490 -14.53 -19.02 -16.41
CA GLN A 490 -15.96 -18.86 -16.15
C GLN A 490 -16.55 -17.55 -16.70
N HIS A 491 -17.89 -17.47 -16.76
CA HIS A 491 -18.67 -16.29 -17.11
C HIS A 491 -19.66 -15.93 -15.99
N VAL A 492 -20.27 -14.76 -16.10
CA VAL A 492 -21.21 -14.23 -15.10
C VAL A 492 -22.65 -14.41 -15.59
N LEU A 493 -23.54 -14.88 -14.71
CA LEU A 493 -24.97 -14.95 -14.98
C LEU A 493 -25.61 -13.56 -14.91
N ASP A 494 -26.55 -13.29 -15.81
CA ASP A 494 -27.35 -12.07 -15.80
C ASP A 494 -28.49 -12.17 -14.79
N LEU A 495 -28.17 -12.00 -13.50
CA LEU A 495 -29.17 -12.00 -12.43
C LEU A 495 -30.20 -10.87 -12.55
N ALA A 496 -29.99 -9.86 -13.42
CA ALA A 496 -31.02 -8.85 -13.65
C ALA A 496 -32.24 -9.41 -14.42
N LYS A 497 -32.12 -10.61 -14.99
CA LYS A 497 -33.24 -11.40 -15.51
C LYS A 497 -33.89 -12.21 -14.36
N PRO A 498 -35.18 -11.98 -14.03
CA PRO A 498 -35.84 -12.68 -12.92
C PRO A 498 -35.76 -14.20 -13.01
N GLU A 499 -35.93 -14.76 -14.21
CA GLU A 499 -35.91 -16.20 -14.47
C GLU A 499 -34.56 -16.86 -14.12
N VAL A 500 -33.45 -16.11 -14.23
CA VAL A 500 -32.12 -16.60 -13.84
C VAL A 500 -32.03 -16.69 -12.31
N GLY A 501 -32.50 -15.64 -11.62
CA GLY A 501 -32.55 -15.62 -10.15
C GLY A 501 -33.45 -16.70 -9.58
N ASP A 502 -34.60 -16.96 -10.20
CA ASP A 502 -35.54 -18.01 -9.82
C ASP A 502 -34.91 -19.40 -9.98
N ALA A 503 -34.30 -19.68 -11.13
CA ALA A 503 -33.66 -20.96 -11.37
C ALA A 503 -32.51 -21.25 -10.39
N ILE A 504 -31.68 -20.25 -10.08
CA ILE A 504 -30.61 -20.38 -9.09
C ILE A 504 -31.17 -20.57 -7.69
N PHE A 505 -32.22 -19.82 -7.31
CA PHE A 505 -32.89 -20.02 -6.03
C PHE A 505 -33.41 -21.45 -5.90
N ASP A 506 -34.16 -21.95 -6.88
CA ASP A 506 -34.80 -23.27 -6.80
C ASP A 506 -33.76 -24.40 -6.65
N ARG A 507 -32.58 -24.26 -7.27
CA ARG A 507 -31.47 -25.20 -7.10
C ARG A 507 -30.88 -25.17 -5.70
N LEU A 508 -30.63 -23.99 -5.14
CA LEU A 508 -30.09 -23.85 -3.79
C LEU A 508 -31.12 -24.26 -2.72
N ASP A 509 -32.40 -23.94 -2.94
CA ASP A 509 -33.51 -24.33 -2.08
C ASP A 509 -33.66 -25.85 -2.01
N ALA A 510 -33.66 -26.54 -3.16
CA ALA A 510 -33.70 -27.99 -3.20
C ALA A 510 -32.48 -28.62 -2.51
N LEU A 511 -31.28 -28.08 -2.71
CA LEU A 511 -30.05 -28.56 -2.06
C LEU A 511 -30.12 -28.45 -0.53
N LEU A 512 -30.56 -27.30 -0.02
CA LEU A 512 -30.69 -27.05 1.43
C LEU A 512 -31.89 -27.80 2.05
N ALA A 513 -32.91 -28.14 1.27
CA ALA A 513 -34.02 -28.98 1.71
C ALA A 513 -33.65 -30.47 1.77
N GLU A 514 -32.78 -30.93 0.86
CA GLU A 514 -32.34 -32.33 0.78
C GLU A 514 -31.27 -32.66 1.83
N TYR A 515 -30.29 -31.76 2.03
CA TYR A 515 -29.13 -32.03 2.87
C TYR A 515 -29.08 -31.15 4.12
N ARG A 516 -28.56 -31.72 5.22
CA ARG A 516 -28.41 -31.05 6.52
C ARG A 516 -27.20 -30.12 6.54
N ILE A 517 -27.29 -29.04 5.76
CA ILE A 517 -26.26 -28.01 5.60
C ILE A 517 -26.60 -26.83 6.52
N ASP A 518 -25.71 -26.49 7.46
CA ASP A 518 -25.93 -25.35 8.37
C ASP A 518 -25.12 -24.10 7.99
N TYR A 519 -24.32 -24.20 6.92
CA TYR A 519 -23.40 -23.16 6.48
C TYR A 519 -23.15 -23.19 4.97
N LEU A 520 -23.20 -22.02 4.33
CA LEU A 520 -22.76 -21.80 2.96
C LEU A 520 -21.55 -20.84 2.91
N LYS A 521 -20.48 -21.23 2.23
CA LYS A 521 -19.46 -20.30 1.72
C LYS A 521 -19.92 -19.84 0.33
N TRP A 522 -20.50 -18.64 0.27
CA TRP A 522 -21.03 -18.04 -0.95
C TRP A 522 -19.94 -17.23 -1.63
N ASP A 523 -19.40 -17.75 -2.73
CA ASP A 523 -18.26 -17.21 -3.44
C ASP A 523 -18.64 -16.48 -4.74
N MET A 524 -17.67 -15.75 -5.30
CA MET A 524 -17.76 -14.99 -6.53
C MET A 524 -16.34 -14.70 -7.04
N ASN A 525 -15.85 -15.51 -7.98
CA ASN A 525 -14.41 -15.59 -8.29
C ASN A 525 -13.97 -14.79 -9.53
N ARG A 526 -14.73 -13.77 -9.95
CA ARG A 526 -14.29 -12.89 -11.04
C ARG A 526 -14.95 -11.52 -11.04
N ASP A 527 -14.23 -10.53 -11.54
CA ASP A 527 -14.82 -9.24 -11.87
C ASP A 527 -15.81 -9.35 -13.05
N VAL A 528 -16.70 -8.37 -13.08
CA VAL A 528 -17.83 -8.33 -13.99
C VAL A 528 -17.53 -7.29 -15.04
N VAL A 529 -17.50 -7.74 -16.29
CA VAL A 529 -17.12 -6.95 -17.45
C VAL A 529 -18.29 -6.89 -18.41
N HIS A 530 -18.46 -5.74 -19.07
CA HIS A 530 -19.51 -5.50 -20.06
C HIS A 530 -20.95 -5.68 -19.54
N ASP A 531 -21.17 -5.43 -18.25
CA ASP A 531 -22.51 -5.45 -17.67
C ASP A 531 -23.28 -4.17 -18.03
N ALA A 532 -24.39 -4.35 -18.76
CA ALA A 532 -25.28 -3.25 -19.14
C ALA A 532 -26.25 -2.85 -18.01
N ARG A 533 -26.38 -3.65 -16.94
CA ARG A 533 -27.30 -3.43 -15.83
C ARG A 533 -26.66 -3.74 -14.46
N PRO A 534 -25.49 -3.15 -14.14
CA PRO A 534 -24.71 -3.48 -12.95
C PRO A 534 -25.45 -3.26 -11.63
N THR A 535 -26.25 -2.19 -11.53
CA THR A 535 -27.01 -1.90 -10.32
C THR A 535 -28.21 -2.83 -10.19
N ALA A 536 -28.97 -3.06 -11.26
CA ALA A 536 -30.12 -3.97 -11.24
C ALA A 536 -29.70 -5.40 -10.88
N ARG A 537 -28.58 -5.89 -11.43
CA ARG A 537 -28.03 -7.21 -11.12
C ARG A 537 -27.60 -7.32 -9.65
N THR A 538 -26.93 -6.32 -9.09
CA THR A 538 -26.57 -6.35 -7.66
C THR A 538 -27.80 -6.29 -6.76
N LEU A 539 -28.85 -5.56 -7.15
CA LEU A 539 -30.14 -5.59 -6.44
C LEU A 539 -30.79 -6.98 -6.51
N ALA A 540 -30.70 -7.66 -7.67
CA ALA A 540 -31.21 -9.02 -7.82
C ALA A 540 -30.43 -10.04 -6.99
N LEU A 541 -29.09 -9.95 -6.92
CA LEU A 541 -28.27 -10.73 -5.98
C LEU A 541 -28.73 -10.51 -4.54
N CYS A 542 -28.95 -9.24 -4.16
CA CYS A 542 -29.43 -8.89 -2.82
C CYS A 542 -30.78 -9.55 -2.54
N ALA A 543 -31.71 -9.51 -3.49
CA ALA A 543 -33.02 -10.13 -3.37
C ALA A 543 -32.93 -11.67 -3.30
N LEU A 544 -32.05 -12.30 -4.08
CA LEU A 544 -31.79 -13.74 -4.05
C LEU A 544 -31.30 -14.20 -2.66
N LEU A 545 -30.32 -13.50 -2.08
CA LEU A 545 -29.83 -13.78 -0.73
C LEU A 545 -30.92 -13.56 0.34
N ASP A 546 -31.71 -12.49 0.21
CA ASP A 546 -32.83 -12.21 1.13
C ASP A 546 -33.88 -13.33 1.06
N ARG A 547 -34.24 -13.79 -0.15
CA ARG A 547 -35.18 -14.90 -0.37
C ARG A 547 -34.65 -16.21 0.21
N LEU A 548 -33.38 -16.55 -0.04
CA LEU A 548 -32.75 -17.77 0.47
C LEU A 548 -32.70 -17.78 2.01
N ARG A 549 -32.37 -16.66 2.64
CA ARG A 549 -32.40 -16.54 4.11
C ARG A 549 -33.81 -16.63 4.70
N GLY A 550 -34.82 -16.18 3.96
CA GLY A 550 -36.22 -16.34 4.35
C GLY A 550 -36.65 -17.81 4.33
N ALA A 551 -36.25 -18.56 3.30
CA ALA A 551 -36.55 -19.98 3.15
C ALA A 551 -35.75 -20.87 4.13
N HIS A 552 -34.48 -20.53 4.37
CA HIS A 552 -33.54 -21.31 5.18
C HIS A 552 -32.93 -20.49 6.33
N PRO A 553 -33.74 -20.07 7.33
CA PRO A 553 -33.29 -19.13 8.36
C PRO A 553 -32.23 -19.70 9.31
N SER A 554 -32.07 -21.02 9.37
CA SER A 554 -31.03 -21.70 10.16
C SER A 554 -29.65 -21.70 9.51
N VAL A 555 -29.57 -21.40 8.20
CA VAL A 555 -28.32 -21.51 7.43
C VAL A 555 -27.48 -20.25 7.60
N GLU A 556 -26.25 -20.43 8.07
CA GLU A 556 -25.24 -19.39 8.08
C GLU A 556 -24.67 -19.19 6.67
N ILE A 557 -24.31 -17.96 6.31
CA ILE A 557 -23.78 -17.63 4.97
C ILE A 557 -22.54 -16.78 5.18
N ALA A 558 -21.40 -17.21 4.63
CA ALA A 558 -20.19 -16.42 4.52
C ALA A 558 -20.10 -15.80 3.13
N SER A 559 -19.97 -14.47 3.06
CA SER A 559 -19.62 -13.80 1.80
C SER A 559 -18.14 -14.03 1.49
N CYS A 560 -17.87 -14.52 0.29
CA CYS A 560 -16.57 -14.68 -0.32
C CYS A 560 -16.63 -14.12 -1.75
N ALA A 561 -15.52 -13.59 -2.24
CA ALA A 561 -15.38 -13.18 -3.64
C ALA A 561 -13.92 -13.30 -4.07
N SER A 562 -13.36 -14.51 -4.13
CA SER A 562 -11.89 -14.73 -4.09
C SER A 562 -11.25 -14.04 -2.88
N GLY A 563 -11.75 -14.35 -1.69
CA GLY A 563 -11.41 -13.62 -0.47
C GLY A 563 -12.34 -12.43 -0.21
N GLY A 564 -11.74 -11.28 0.10
CA GLY A 564 -12.42 -10.09 0.58
C GLY A 564 -12.76 -8.92 -0.37
N PRO A 565 -12.75 -9.03 -1.71
CA PRO A 565 -13.22 -7.97 -2.61
C PRO A 565 -14.65 -7.46 -2.33
N ARG A 566 -15.56 -8.32 -1.86
CA ARG A 566 -16.95 -7.96 -1.52
C ARG A 566 -17.18 -8.01 -0.01
N ILE A 567 -16.64 -7.01 0.69
CA ILE A 567 -16.85 -6.79 2.13
C ILE A 567 -17.41 -5.40 2.39
N ASP A 568 -18.72 -5.31 2.55
CA ASP A 568 -19.44 -4.07 2.80
C ASP A 568 -20.72 -4.29 3.62
N ALA A 569 -21.33 -3.21 4.10
CA ALA A 569 -22.54 -3.29 4.92
C ALA A 569 -23.80 -3.74 4.14
N GLY A 570 -23.83 -3.58 2.83
CA GLY A 570 -24.90 -4.07 1.96
C GLY A 570 -24.92 -5.60 1.91
N ILE A 571 -23.76 -6.23 1.69
CA ILE A 571 -23.65 -7.70 1.70
C ILE A 571 -23.75 -8.26 3.13
N LEU A 572 -23.14 -7.62 4.13
CA LEU A 572 -23.19 -8.07 5.54
C LEU A 572 -24.57 -7.92 6.19
N ARG A 573 -25.49 -7.18 5.57
CA ARG A 573 -26.91 -7.23 5.95
C ARG A 573 -27.56 -8.58 5.61
N ARG A 574 -26.98 -9.26 4.62
CA ARG A 574 -27.48 -10.49 3.98
C ARG A 574 -26.62 -11.71 4.24
N THR A 575 -25.46 -11.53 4.86
CA THR A 575 -24.55 -12.61 5.25
C THR A 575 -24.18 -12.47 6.71
N HIS A 576 -23.53 -13.51 7.23
CA HIS A 576 -23.25 -13.69 8.66
C HIS A 576 -21.78 -13.49 8.96
N ARG A 577 -20.91 -13.80 8.01
CA ARG A 577 -19.47 -13.56 8.09
C ARG A 577 -18.90 -13.27 6.71
N VAL A 578 -17.64 -12.86 6.67
CA VAL A 578 -16.88 -12.63 5.44
C VAL A 578 -15.59 -13.43 5.46
N TRP A 579 -15.20 -13.95 4.31
CA TRP A 579 -13.85 -14.43 4.10
C TRP A 579 -12.94 -13.25 3.76
N LEU A 580 -11.89 -13.03 4.54
CA LEU A 580 -11.12 -11.79 4.44
C LEU A 580 -10.21 -11.75 3.20
N SER A 581 -9.64 -12.89 2.81
CA SER A 581 -8.59 -13.01 1.80
C SER A 581 -8.33 -14.49 1.54
N ASP A 582 -8.03 -14.88 0.31
CA ASP A 582 -7.54 -16.24 0.03
C ASP A 582 -6.09 -16.45 0.50
N SER A 583 -5.35 -15.37 0.75
CA SER A 583 -4.06 -15.49 1.45
C SER A 583 -4.29 -15.75 2.93
N ASP A 584 -3.98 -16.96 3.38
CA ASP A 584 -3.94 -17.41 4.78
C ASP A 584 -2.53 -17.36 5.41
N ASP A 585 -1.56 -16.78 4.68
CA ASP A 585 -0.23 -16.46 5.20
C ASP A 585 -0.34 -15.56 6.44
N ALA A 586 0.27 -15.99 7.55
CA ALA A 586 0.10 -15.34 8.84
C ALA A 586 0.59 -13.88 8.89
N HIS A 587 1.63 -13.51 8.13
CA HIS A 587 2.08 -12.10 8.06
C HIS A 587 1.07 -11.22 7.32
N GLU A 588 0.61 -11.70 6.17
CA GLU A 588 -0.41 -11.00 5.37
C GLU A 588 -1.72 -10.90 6.14
N ARG A 589 -2.18 -11.99 6.73
CA ARG A 589 -3.36 -12.05 7.59
C ARG A 589 -3.26 -11.12 8.78
N TRP A 590 -2.12 -11.08 9.47
CA TRP A 590 -1.93 -10.17 10.60
C TRP A 590 -2.09 -8.71 10.20
N ARG A 591 -1.53 -8.32 9.04
CA ARG A 591 -1.69 -6.98 8.49
C ARG A 591 -3.15 -6.70 8.07
N MET A 592 -3.77 -7.64 7.37
CA MET A 592 -5.13 -7.51 6.83
C MET A 592 -6.17 -7.44 7.96
N GLN A 593 -6.15 -8.36 8.92
CA GLN A 593 -7.07 -8.38 10.08
C GLN A 593 -6.98 -7.10 10.90
N ARG A 594 -5.76 -6.62 11.16
CA ARG A 594 -5.58 -5.33 11.83
C ARG A 594 -6.13 -4.17 11.03
N THR A 595 -6.04 -4.21 9.70
CA THR A 595 -6.62 -3.16 8.86
C THR A 595 -8.15 -3.25 8.85
N ALA A 596 -8.70 -4.44 8.68
CA ALA A 596 -10.12 -4.74 8.73
C ALA A 596 -10.79 -4.34 10.06
N SER A 597 -10.07 -4.46 11.19
CA SER A 597 -10.56 -4.04 12.52
C SER A 597 -10.95 -2.56 12.62
N GLN A 598 -10.58 -1.73 11.63
CA GLN A 598 -11.08 -0.35 11.54
C GLN A 598 -12.58 -0.25 11.25
N PHE A 599 -13.19 -1.34 10.76
CA PHE A 599 -14.60 -1.39 10.40
C PHE A 599 -15.27 -2.65 10.98
N LEU A 600 -14.65 -3.81 10.79
CA LEU A 600 -15.27 -5.10 11.03
C LEU A 600 -14.93 -5.63 12.43
N PRO A 601 -15.93 -6.14 13.18
CA PRO A 601 -15.68 -6.85 14.43
C PRO A 601 -15.03 -8.22 14.15
N PRO A 602 -14.19 -8.75 15.06
CA PRO A 602 -13.45 -10.00 14.85
C PRO A 602 -14.35 -11.21 14.59
N GLY A 603 -15.51 -11.27 15.26
CA GLY A 603 -16.43 -12.42 15.18
C GLY A 603 -17.18 -12.60 13.85
N ILE A 604 -17.00 -11.69 12.88
CA ILE A 604 -17.55 -11.83 11.52
C ILE A 604 -16.45 -11.97 10.46
N VAL A 605 -15.17 -11.91 10.85
CA VAL A 605 -14.03 -11.91 9.93
C VAL A 605 -13.38 -13.29 9.98
N GLY A 606 -13.59 -14.10 8.94
CA GLY A 606 -12.99 -15.43 8.83
C GLY A 606 -11.45 -15.36 8.84
N SER A 607 -10.82 -16.22 9.63
CA SER A 607 -9.38 -16.28 9.79
C SER A 607 -8.95 -17.73 10.02
N HIS A 608 -8.35 -18.36 9.03
CA HIS A 608 -7.96 -19.77 9.13
C HIS A 608 -6.44 -19.92 9.28
N VAL A 609 -6.03 -20.99 9.95
CA VAL A 609 -4.65 -21.45 9.95
C VAL A 609 -4.38 -22.10 8.59
N GLY A 610 -3.49 -21.50 7.81
CA GLY A 610 -3.07 -22.00 6.51
C GLY A 610 -2.00 -23.08 6.57
N PRO A 611 -1.52 -23.60 5.42
CA PRO A 611 -0.56 -24.71 5.35
C PRO A 611 0.84 -24.32 5.83
N ARG A 612 1.72 -25.32 5.99
CA ARG A 612 3.11 -25.10 6.42
C ARG A 612 3.85 -24.17 5.45
N ARG A 613 3.63 -24.36 4.14
CA ARG A 613 4.12 -23.48 3.08
C ARG A 613 2.93 -22.82 2.41
N SER A 614 2.78 -21.50 2.59
CA SER A 614 1.64 -20.76 2.03
C SER A 614 1.60 -20.85 0.51
N HIS A 615 0.41 -21.11 -0.06
CA HIS A 615 0.19 -21.17 -1.50
C HIS A 615 0.26 -19.80 -2.18
N THR A 616 0.00 -18.71 -1.46
CA THR A 616 -0.01 -17.35 -2.02
C THR A 616 1.36 -16.66 -1.91
N SER A 617 2.08 -16.88 -0.80
CA SER A 617 3.33 -16.18 -0.52
C SER A 617 4.58 -17.06 -0.66
N GLY A 618 4.43 -18.38 -0.61
CA GLY A 618 5.52 -19.35 -0.57
C GLY A 618 6.31 -19.37 0.75
N ARG A 619 5.95 -18.55 1.75
CA ARG A 619 6.61 -18.53 3.08
C ARG A 619 6.31 -19.80 3.86
N VAL A 620 7.28 -20.17 4.70
CA VAL A 620 7.13 -21.21 5.71
C VAL A 620 7.16 -20.56 7.08
N LEU A 621 6.09 -20.73 7.87
CA LEU A 621 5.93 -20.05 9.15
C LEU A 621 5.61 -21.05 10.27
N PRO A 622 6.12 -20.83 11.51
CA PRO A 622 5.84 -21.71 12.65
C PRO A 622 4.34 -21.87 12.91
N MET A 623 3.91 -23.09 13.29
CA MET A 623 2.50 -23.38 13.62
C MET A 623 1.96 -22.45 14.70
N ALA A 624 2.72 -22.20 15.77
CA ALA A 624 2.32 -21.30 16.85
C ALA A 624 1.99 -19.88 16.34
N PHE A 625 2.79 -19.35 15.42
CA PHE A 625 2.55 -18.03 14.84
C PHE A 625 1.31 -18.01 13.93
N ARG A 626 1.16 -19.02 13.06
CA ARG A 626 -0.03 -19.16 12.19
C ARG A 626 -1.31 -19.27 13.02
N ALA A 627 -1.31 -20.12 14.06
CA ALA A 627 -2.44 -20.31 14.95
C ALA A 627 -2.76 -19.04 15.78
N ALA A 628 -1.75 -18.38 16.34
CA ALA A 628 -1.94 -17.14 17.10
C ALA A 628 -2.58 -16.01 16.26
N VAL A 629 -2.22 -15.88 14.99
CA VAL A 629 -2.87 -14.94 14.06
C VAL A 629 -4.34 -15.30 13.84
N ALA A 630 -4.64 -16.59 13.64
CA ALA A 630 -5.99 -17.08 13.36
C ALA A 630 -6.99 -16.82 14.50
N VAL A 631 -6.52 -16.91 15.75
CA VAL A 631 -7.32 -16.64 16.97
C VAL A 631 -7.91 -15.22 17.01
N THR A 632 -7.31 -14.26 16.32
CA THR A 632 -7.74 -12.85 16.40
C THR A 632 -8.97 -12.52 15.53
N GLY A 633 -9.49 -13.48 14.76
CA GLY A 633 -10.74 -13.40 14.01
C GLY A 633 -11.69 -14.56 14.35
N HIS A 634 -12.55 -14.92 13.39
CA HIS A 634 -13.35 -16.14 13.44
C HIS A 634 -12.50 -17.32 12.94
N MET A 635 -11.89 -18.02 13.89
CA MET A 635 -10.88 -19.07 13.68
C MET A 635 -11.39 -20.27 12.87
N GLY A 636 -10.50 -20.85 12.07
CA GLY A 636 -10.65 -22.16 11.43
C GLY A 636 -9.30 -22.70 10.94
N PHE A 637 -9.33 -23.79 10.16
CA PHE A 637 -8.19 -24.41 9.49
C PHE A 637 -8.48 -24.51 8.00
N GLU A 638 -7.46 -24.29 7.18
CA GLU A 638 -7.54 -24.43 5.72
C GLU A 638 -6.19 -24.93 5.21
N MET A 639 -5.94 -26.23 5.39
CA MET A 639 -4.71 -26.91 5.00
C MET A 639 -4.91 -28.42 4.97
N ASP A 640 -3.99 -29.17 4.36
CA ASP A 640 -3.97 -30.62 4.54
C ASP A 640 -3.47 -31.01 5.95
N ILE A 641 -4.42 -31.26 6.85
CA ILE A 641 -4.12 -31.64 8.24
C ILE A 641 -3.45 -33.02 8.38
N ARG A 642 -3.36 -33.82 7.31
CA ARG A 642 -2.61 -35.09 7.32
C ARG A 642 -1.10 -34.85 7.32
N GLU A 643 -0.64 -33.68 6.88
CA GLU A 643 0.77 -33.31 6.83
C GLU A 643 1.33 -32.78 8.17
N LEU A 644 0.46 -32.59 9.16
CA LEU A 644 0.84 -32.10 10.47
C LEU A 644 1.67 -33.15 11.22
N THR A 645 2.77 -32.70 11.82
CA THR A 645 3.46 -33.51 12.82
C THR A 645 2.62 -33.62 14.09
N GLU A 646 2.92 -34.58 14.98
CA GLU A 646 2.26 -34.67 16.28
C GLU A 646 2.42 -33.39 17.11
N GLU A 647 3.59 -32.74 17.03
CA GLU A 647 3.87 -31.47 17.71
C GLU A 647 3.00 -30.34 17.16
N GLU A 648 2.89 -30.21 15.83
CA GLU A 648 2.05 -29.18 15.19
C GLU A 648 0.57 -29.44 15.45
N GLY A 649 0.12 -30.69 15.44
CA GLY A 649 -1.25 -31.06 15.79
C GLY A 649 -1.57 -30.69 17.25
N THR A 650 -0.67 -31.02 18.18
CA THR A 650 -0.81 -30.65 19.60
C THR A 650 -0.87 -29.13 19.77
N MET A 651 0.00 -28.40 19.06
CA MET A 651 0.01 -26.93 19.07
C MET A 651 -1.30 -26.35 18.53
N LEU A 652 -1.81 -26.88 17.42
CA LEU A 652 -3.08 -26.45 16.83
C LEU A 652 -4.26 -26.71 17.78
N ALA A 653 -4.32 -27.89 18.40
CA ALA A 653 -5.34 -28.23 19.39
C ALA A 653 -5.30 -27.31 20.62
N ARG A 654 -4.08 -26.94 21.09
CA ARG A 654 -3.88 -25.97 22.18
C ARG A 654 -4.47 -24.61 21.83
N TYR A 655 -4.14 -24.07 20.66
CA TYR A 655 -4.67 -22.78 20.20
C TYR A 655 -6.16 -22.82 19.91
N THR A 656 -6.69 -23.95 19.45
CA THR A 656 -8.12 -24.15 19.22
C THR A 656 -8.89 -24.15 20.54
N THR A 657 -8.37 -24.82 21.57
CA THR A 657 -8.92 -24.78 22.92
C THR A 657 -8.89 -23.36 23.49
N PHE A 658 -7.74 -22.69 23.37
CA PHE A 658 -7.57 -21.29 23.76
C PHE A 658 -8.60 -20.38 23.07
N TYR A 659 -8.80 -20.52 21.76
CA TYR A 659 -9.82 -19.77 21.03
C TYR A 659 -11.21 -20.03 21.58
N LYS A 660 -11.59 -21.30 21.82
CA LYS A 660 -12.92 -21.64 22.35
C LYS A 660 -13.21 -21.01 23.71
N GLU A 661 -12.22 -20.94 24.58
CA GLU A 661 -12.31 -20.30 25.90
C GLU A 661 -12.46 -18.77 25.81
N HIS A 662 -11.85 -18.13 24.82
CA HIS A 662 -11.76 -16.66 24.75
C HIS A 662 -12.70 -16.02 23.72
N ARG A 663 -13.16 -16.75 22.70
CA ARG A 663 -13.92 -16.20 21.56
C ARG A 663 -15.17 -15.44 21.97
N ALA A 664 -15.91 -15.93 22.97
CA ALA A 664 -17.18 -15.33 23.36
C ALA A 664 -17.02 -13.88 23.80
N TRP A 665 -16.08 -13.61 24.71
CA TRP A 665 -15.85 -12.26 25.21
C TRP A 665 -15.03 -11.41 24.24
N MET A 666 -14.10 -12.00 23.48
CA MET A 666 -13.33 -11.26 22.46
C MET A 666 -14.23 -10.75 21.33
N HIS A 667 -15.19 -11.56 20.88
CA HIS A 667 -16.15 -11.16 19.85
C HIS A 667 -17.14 -10.10 20.35
N ALA A 668 -17.50 -10.14 21.64
CA ALA A 668 -18.40 -9.18 22.26
C ALA A 668 -17.71 -7.85 22.65
N GLY A 669 -16.42 -7.91 22.99
CA GLY A 669 -15.61 -6.82 23.50
C GLY A 669 -15.20 -5.77 22.45
N THR A 670 -14.19 -4.97 22.79
CA THR A 670 -13.61 -3.97 21.88
C THR A 670 -12.21 -4.37 21.44
N GLN A 671 -11.92 -4.16 20.15
CA GLN A 671 -10.60 -4.40 19.58
C GLN A 671 -9.93 -3.07 19.26
N HIS A 672 -8.77 -2.83 19.86
CA HIS A 672 -7.98 -1.61 19.69
C HIS A 672 -6.66 -1.92 19.00
N ARG A 673 -6.35 -1.20 17.93
CA ARG A 673 -5.01 -1.24 17.35
C ARG A 673 -4.06 -0.44 18.22
N LEU A 674 -2.88 -1.02 18.47
CA LEU A 674 -1.85 -0.38 19.28
C LEU A 674 -0.82 0.34 18.40
N ALA A 675 -0.28 1.43 18.94
CA ALA A 675 0.86 2.12 18.35
C ALA A 675 2.14 1.33 18.64
N THR A 676 2.87 0.95 17.59
CA THR A 676 4.05 0.09 17.70
C THR A 676 5.24 0.63 16.90
N HIS A 677 6.43 0.12 17.19
CA HIS A 677 7.63 0.28 16.36
C HIS A 677 7.42 -0.39 14.99
N PRO A 678 8.07 0.05 13.88
CA PRO A 678 7.90 -0.58 12.56
C PRO A 678 8.08 -2.10 12.51
N ASP A 679 8.95 -2.66 13.35
CA ASP A 679 9.27 -4.09 13.39
C ASP A 679 8.26 -4.93 14.20
N CYS A 680 7.32 -4.26 14.87
CA CYS A 680 6.29 -4.89 15.70
C CYS A 680 4.90 -4.42 15.27
N ALA A 681 3.92 -5.30 15.33
CA ALA A 681 2.53 -4.96 15.09
C ALA A 681 1.67 -5.57 16.19
N ALA A 682 0.84 -4.74 16.85
CA ALA A 682 0.04 -5.18 17.99
C ALA A 682 -1.41 -4.68 17.96
N THR A 683 -2.25 -5.43 18.68
CA THR A 683 -3.69 -5.20 18.88
C THR A 683 -4.07 -5.72 20.26
N VAL A 684 -5.00 -5.06 20.94
CA VAL A 684 -5.56 -5.52 22.22
C VAL A 684 -7.08 -5.70 22.12
N PHE A 685 -7.58 -6.78 22.69
CA PHE A 685 -8.99 -7.03 22.94
C PHE A 685 -9.29 -6.71 24.39
N VAL A 686 -10.35 -5.95 24.66
CA VAL A 686 -10.80 -5.61 26.01
C VAL A 686 -12.23 -6.12 26.19
N SER A 687 -12.51 -6.77 27.32
CA SER A 687 -13.85 -7.26 27.63
C SER A 687 -14.84 -6.11 27.81
N GLN A 688 -16.14 -6.39 27.66
CA GLN A 688 -17.18 -5.36 27.74
C GLN A 688 -17.26 -4.67 29.10
N ASP A 689 -16.95 -5.41 30.17
CA ASP A 689 -16.88 -4.94 31.56
C ASP A 689 -15.54 -4.26 31.90
N GLY A 690 -14.57 -4.26 30.98
CA GLY A 690 -13.22 -3.77 31.22
C GLY A 690 -12.40 -4.62 32.21
N ALA A 691 -12.91 -5.74 32.71
CA ALA A 691 -12.25 -6.55 33.74
C ALA A 691 -11.05 -7.35 33.20
N ARG A 692 -10.98 -7.61 31.89
CA ARG A 692 -9.85 -8.34 31.29
C ARG A 692 -9.49 -7.83 29.91
N PHE A 693 -8.23 -8.06 29.53
CA PHE A 693 -7.76 -7.83 28.18
C PHE A 693 -6.83 -8.94 27.70
N LEU A 694 -6.70 -9.06 26.37
CA LEU A 694 -5.71 -9.90 25.71
C LEU A 694 -5.03 -9.11 24.59
N ALA A 695 -3.73 -8.87 24.74
CA ALA A 695 -2.91 -8.19 23.75
C ALA A 695 -2.11 -9.20 22.93
N PHE A 696 -2.25 -9.09 21.61
CA PHE A 696 -1.49 -9.84 20.62
C PHE A 696 -0.46 -8.90 20.01
N ALA A 697 0.82 -9.22 20.15
CA ALA A 697 1.92 -8.46 19.57
C ALA A 697 2.80 -9.38 18.73
N ALA A 698 3.01 -9.07 17.46
CA ALA A 698 3.83 -9.85 16.55
C ALA A 698 5.15 -9.12 16.26
N THR A 699 6.24 -9.86 16.23
CA THR A 699 7.50 -9.40 15.63
C THR A 699 7.56 -9.86 14.17
N THR A 700 7.48 -8.90 13.25
CA THR A 700 7.32 -9.20 11.80
C THR A 700 8.64 -9.14 11.03
N ALA A 701 9.70 -8.68 11.69
CA ALA A 701 11.04 -8.58 11.15
C ALA A 701 12.05 -8.61 12.29
N SER A 702 13.32 -8.89 11.99
CA SER A 702 14.39 -8.75 12.96
C SER A 702 14.42 -7.31 13.49
N PRO A 703 14.29 -7.09 14.80
CA PRO A 703 14.29 -5.75 15.34
C PRO A 703 15.68 -5.13 15.16
N LEU A 704 15.72 -3.84 14.82
CA LEU A 704 16.99 -3.10 14.70
C LEU A 704 17.78 -3.06 16.02
N ASN A 705 17.10 -3.18 17.16
CA ASN A 705 17.68 -3.23 18.50
C ASN A 705 17.11 -4.43 19.27
N GLU A 706 17.93 -5.10 20.08
CA GLU A 706 17.50 -6.20 20.97
C GLU A 706 16.44 -5.73 22.00
N THR A 707 16.40 -4.42 22.29
CA THR A 707 15.39 -3.81 23.17
C THR A 707 14.36 -3.03 22.35
N VAL A 708 13.11 -3.50 22.38
CA VAL A 708 11.98 -2.82 21.74
C VAL A 708 11.37 -1.83 22.75
N PRO A 709 10.94 -0.62 22.32
CA PRO A 709 10.22 0.29 23.21
C PRO A 709 8.99 -0.36 23.85
N PRO A 710 8.61 0.03 25.09
CA PRO A 710 7.44 -0.53 25.76
C PRO A 710 6.17 -0.46 24.90
N LEU A 711 5.43 -1.58 24.86
CA LEU A 711 4.13 -1.67 24.20
C LEU A 711 3.07 -0.97 25.05
N ARG A 712 2.57 0.16 24.55
CA ARG A 712 1.48 0.90 25.21
C ARG A 712 0.14 0.30 24.81
N LEU A 713 -0.67 -0.04 25.82
CA LEU A 713 -2.02 -0.57 25.62
C LEU A 713 -3.04 0.56 25.38
N ALA A 714 -4.28 0.20 25.07
CA ALA A 714 -5.36 1.15 24.83
C ALA A 714 -6.70 0.55 25.29
N GLY A 715 -7.64 1.42 25.67
CA GLY A 715 -9.02 1.02 25.98
C GLY A 715 -9.22 0.39 27.37
N LEU A 716 -8.24 0.52 28.27
CA LEU A 716 -8.33 -0.01 29.64
C LEU A 716 -8.94 1.03 30.59
N GLU A 717 -9.62 0.55 31.64
CA GLU A 717 -10.07 1.40 32.74
C GLU A 717 -8.85 1.97 33.51
N PRO A 718 -8.68 3.30 33.61
CA PRO A 718 -7.45 3.91 34.15
C PRO A 718 -7.10 3.48 35.58
N ASP A 719 -8.11 3.37 36.44
CA ASP A 719 -7.92 3.12 37.88
C ASP A 719 -7.98 1.62 38.23
N ALA A 720 -8.43 0.76 37.32
CA ALA A 720 -8.41 -0.68 37.50
C ALA A 720 -6.97 -1.21 37.50
N ARG A 721 -6.67 -2.17 38.38
CA ARG A 721 -5.35 -2.83 38.43
C ARG A 721 -5.42 -4.18 37.75
N TYR A 722 -4.61 -4.40 36.72
CA TYR A 722 -4.57 -5.65 35.96
C TYR A 722 -3.34 -6.46 36.35
N ARG A 723 -3.54 -7.70 36.79
CA ARG A 723 -2.46 -8.68 36.94
C ARG A 723 -2.11 -9.26 35.58
N LEU A 724 -0.85 -9.12 35.17
CA LEU A 724 -0.37 -9.51 33.85
C LEU A 724 0.15 -10.95 33.83
N ARG A 725 -0.09 -11.63 32.70
CA ARG A 725 0.46 -12.97 32.40
C ARG A 725 0.86 -13.04 30.93
N LEU A 726 2.02 -13.63 30.65
CA LEU A 726 2.40 -14.06 29.30
C LEU A 726 1.95 -15.51 29.12
N LEU A 727 0.97 -15.75 28.25
CA LEU A 727 0.31 -17.04 28.13
C LEU A 727 1.13 -18.09 27.37
N ASN A 728 2.06 -17.64 26.54
CA ASN A 728 2.86 -18.49 25.66
C ASN A 728 4.37 -18.25 25.84
N ALA A 729 4.81 -18.12 27.09
CA ALA A 729 6.21 -17.85 27.43
C ALA A 729 7.17 -18.92 26.89
N ASP A 730 6.72 -20.17 26.79
CA ASP A 730 7.42 -21.32 26.21
C ASP A 730 7.70 -21.17 24.71
N GLU A 731 6.88 -20.39 23.98
CA GLU A 731 7.02 -20.19 22.53
C GLU A 731 7.92 -19.01 22.19
N VAL A 732 7.86 -17.93 22.98
CA VAL A 732 8.47 -16.63 22.63
C VAL A 732 9.78 -16.35 23.34
N SER A 733 10.15 -17.14 24.35
CA SER A 733 11.39 -16.96 25.11
C SER A 733 12.37 -18.10 24.85
N PRO A 734 13.19 -18.04 23.78
CA PRO A 734 14.33 -18.95 23.66
C PRO A 734 15.30 -18.73 24.82
N ARG A 735 16.17 -19.71 25.09
CA ARG A 735 17.39 -19.55 25.91
C ARG A 735 18.36 -18.58 25.22
N ALA A 736 17.99 -17.31 25.09
CA ALA A 736 18.92 -16.26 24.70
C ALA A 736 20.05 -16.24 25.72
N THR A 737 21.29 -16.07 25.26
CA THR A 737 22.48 -16.00 26.12
C THR A 737 22.47 -14.79 27.06
N ARG A 738 21.49 -13.88 26.93
CA ARG A 738 21.30 -12.68 27.75
C ARG A 738 19.90 -12.68 28.37
N HIS A 739 19.84 -12.49 29.68
CA HIS A 739 18.58 -12.22 30.40
C HIS A 739 18.15 -10.77 30.15
N PHE A 740 17.00 -10.58 29.51
CA PHE A 740 16.32 -9.30 29.47
C PHE A 740 15.19 -9.32 30.50
N PRO A 741 15.30 -8.55 31.61
CA PRO A 741 14.25 -8.52 32.62
C PRO A 741 12.97 -7.95 32.00
N SER A 742 11.91 -8.75 31.99
CA SER A 742 10.56 -8.32 31.62
C SER A 742 9.62 -8.58 32.79
N PRO A 743 8.74 -7.62 33.15
CA PRO A 743 7.75 -7.82 34.20
C PRO A 743 6.77 -8.97 33.91
N LEU A 744 6.71 -9.43 32.65
CA LEU A 744 5.89 -10.56 32.23
C LEU A 744 6.49 -11.93 32.56
N LEU A 745 7.78 -11.98 32.89
CA LEU A 745 8.48 -13.20 33.28
C LEU A 745 8.57 -13.38 34.81
N GLU A 746 8.04 -12.42 35.59
CA GLU A 746 8.08 -12.46 37.05
C GLU A 746 7.09 -13.51 37.62
N PRO A 747 7.55 -14.40 38.51
CA PRO A 747 6.70 -15.39 39.16
C PRO A 747 5.55 -14.72 39.94
N GLY A 748 4.31 -15.13 39.68
CA GLY A 748 3.11 -14.64 40.38
C GLY A 748 2.38 -13.47 39.70
N GLY A 749 2.94 -12.90 38.63
CA GLY A 749 2.31 -11.85 37.82
C GLY A 749 2.27 -10.48 38.50
N LEU A 750 2.76 -9.45 37.81
CA LEU A 750 2.74 -8.08 38.33
C LEU A 750 1.41 -7.37 38.03
N ALA A 751 0.95 -6.55 38.98
CA ALA A 751 -0.30 -5.80 38.88
C ALA A 751 -0.06 -4.31 38.63
N PHE A 752 -0.50 -3.80 37.48
CA PHE A 752 -0.35 -2.40 37.08
C PHE A 752 -1.72 -1.75 36.88
N SER A 753 -1.83 -0.44 37.13
CA SER A 753 -3.05 0.30 36.78
C SER A 753 -3.21 0.38 35.26
N GLY A 754 -4.46 0.42 34.78
CA GLY A 754 -4.74 0.63 33.35
C GLY A 754 -4.10 1.91 32.83
N GLN A 755 -4.04 2.97 33.66
CA GLN A 755 -3.34 4.20 33.34
C GLN A 755 -1.84 3.97 33.08
N ALA A 756 -1.14 3.19 33.93
CA ALA A 756 0.28 2.88 33.74
C ALA A 756 0.50 2.08 32.44
N LEU A 757 -0.36 1.11 32.16
CA LEU A 757 -0.31 0.28 30.95
C LEU A 757 -0.54 1.09 29.66
N MET A 758 -1.41 2.10 29.69
CA MET A 758 -1.70 2.96 28.53
C MET A 758 -0.64 4.07 28.34
N THR A 759 0.03 4.51 29.40
CA THR A 759 0.98 5.64 29.35
C THR A 759 2.44 5.21 29.25
N ALA A 760 2.87 4.31 30.13
CA ALA A 760 4.24 3.79 30.17
C ALA A 760 4.39 2.57 29.25
N GLY A 761 3.39 1.69 29.22
CA GLY A 761 3.43 0.44 28.46
C GLY A 761 4.18 -0.70 29.16
N ILE A 762 4.28 -1.84 28.49
CA ILE A 762 4.92 -3.06 29.00
C ILE A 762 6.11 -3.42 28.11
N VAL A 763 7.25 -3.75 28.71
CA VAL A 763 8.41 -4.29 27.98
C VAL A 763 8.17 -5.76 27.67
N LEU A 764 8.07 -6.10 26.39
CA LEU A 764 7.95 -7.48 25.93
C LEU A 764 9.30 -8.19 26.04
N PRO A 765 9.35 -9.49 26.42
CA PRO A 765 10.59 -10.24 26.37
C PRO A 765 11.07 -10.40 24.92
N PHE A 766 12.36 -10.62 24.73
CA PHE A 766 12.94 -10.85 23.40
C PHE A 766 12.31 -12.07 22.73
N ALA A 767 11.99 -11.97 21.44
CA ALA A 767 11.60 -13.09 20.58
C ALA A 767 12.22 -12.93 19.19
N PHE A 768 12.49 -14.06 18.54
CA PHE A 768 12.89 -14.08 17.13
C PHE A 768 11.74 -13.65 16.21
N PRO A 769 12.02 -13.25 14.95
CA PRO A 769 10.98 -13.01 13.95
C PRO A 769 9.98 -14.17 13.86
N ASP A 770 8.78 -13.86 13.39
CA ASP A 770 7.70 -14.83 13.18
C ASP A 770 7.20 -15.45 14.50
N ALA A 771 7.21 -14.63 15.57
CA ALA A 771 6.67 -14.97 16.88
C ALA A 771 5.60 -13.94 17.31
N MET A 772 4.68 -14.39 18.18
CA MET A 772 3.61 -13.56 18.72
C MET A 772 3.53 -13.68 20.23
N TRP A 773 3.56 -12.57 20.96
CA TRP A 773 3.29 -12.53 22.40
C TRP A 773 1.78 -12.46 22.66
N LEU A 774 1.27 -13.34 23.52
CA LEU A 774 -0.09 -13.31 24.05
C LEU A 774 -0.07 -12.83 25.50
N VAL A 775 -0.34 -11.54 25.71
CA VAL A 775 -0.31 -10.91 27.02
C VAL A 775 -1.72 -10.73 27.54
N GLU A 776 -2.06 -11.46 28.60
CA GLU A 776 -3.32 -11.32 29.31
C GLU A 776 -3.16 -10.34 30.47
N GLY A 777 -4.21 -9.56 30.74
CA GLY A 777 -4.37 -8.85 31.99
C GLY A 777 -5.77 -9.06 32.55
N GLN A 778 -5.87 -9.39 33.84
CA GLN A 778 -7.15 -9.53 34.54
C GLN A 778 -7.17 -8.63 35.77
N ALA A 779 -8.24 -7.86 35.94
CA ALA A 779 -8.53 -7.13 37.16
C ALA A 779 -8.94 -8.12 38.27
N PRO A 780 -8.51 -7.90 39.52
CA PRO A 780 -8.81 -8.78 40.65
C PRO A 780 -10.30 -8.76 41.05
#